data_AF-A0A0C3NSC2-F1
#
_entry.id   AF-A0A0C3NSC2-F1
#
_cell.length_a   1.000
_cell.length_b   1.000
_cell.length_c   1.000
_cell.angle_alpha   90.00
_cell.angle_beta   90.00
_cell.angle_gamma   90.00
#
_symmetry.space_group_name_H-M   'P 1'
#
loop_
_entity.id
_entity.type
_entity.pdbx_description
1 polymer ?
#
loop_
_entity_poly.entity_id
_entity_poly.type
_entity_poly.pdbx_seq_one_letter_code
_entity_poly.pdbx_strand_id
1 'polypeptide(L)'
;MRLIDVKAFLEFHAGKARPDAQLLVEFNGPELAETAYAILSHCWGKPKEEVHFTEMEKLTTIGATARSEIKGRSGYRKIYNSCRQALPDGLHWLWVDTCCIDKRSSAELSEAINSMYAWYANSDCCYAYLHDTDAKTLPTKPDNDKFAEFNGWPKWFSRGWTLQELIAPENLYFFNQRWEYISGKRDSARALSVITRISEDIFLHGLSWANPSVAQIMSWAADRRSTREEDRAYSLLGLFGVHMPMLYGEGKSAFLRLQLEIIRKVNDQSIFAWGLTKELESASSFLADDPSLFRDCSNIKRMTYSSFITALRKSLRRQELDKLTLAEGRFQTFTVTNHGIQIRLPMQLLHHGPYDGVFEFSSVMLACCKEGEDSDPITITVERTGSRYFRYFRHRSAANRDEKAPIEFEEVFLPYQDNSSLSTRGPLSRQGRRSRILSVEDIVPSDIVIVVLGPVGSGKSTIINKLTGMPPERNANTLKACTQTISAFAHVLGKKRYVFVDTPEFNPTTLRDVSMWLALIYRRSVKLTGVIYTWCISDNEMSKWDIHAFQILADICGRDAIDQVRLVTTMWDEVTAEAGTTRENELKKVAMKPLLDGGARYERLNGTPESAWAVVKGLGNKKKVLLLQEEMVGKGIDLWKTSALKAWMAHPPKK
;
A
#
# COMPACT_ATOMS: atom_id res chain seq x y z
N MET A 1 -22.93 14.50 19.34
CA MET A 1 -22.90 14.99 17.94
C MET A 1 -23.37 16.43 17.94
N ARG A 2 -22.73 17.36 17.21
CA ARG A 2 -23.21 18.75 17.10
C ARG A 2 -23.99 18.96 15.81
N LEU A 3 -25.03 19.77 15.85
CA LEU A 3 -25.88 20.13 14.71
C LEU A 3 -26.01 21.65 14.62
N ILE A 4 -26.14 22.17 13.40
CA ILE A 4 -26.46 23.56 13.15
C ILE A 4 -27.97 23.76 13.37
N ASP A 5 -28.36 24.73 14.19
CA ASP A 5 -29.74 25.21 14.24
C ASP A 5 -30.04 25.97 12.95
N VAL A 6 -30.87 25.37 12.09
CA VAL A 6 -31.20 25.89 10.76
C VAL A 6 -31.85 27.27 10.87
N LYS A 7 -32.76 27.46 11.82
CA LYS A 7 -33.50 28.72 11.96
C LYS A 7 -32.59 29.82 12.50
N ALA A 8 -31.85 29.55 13.57
CA ALA A 8 -30.92 30.51 14.15
C ALA A 8 -29.84 30.93 13.13
N PHE A 9 -29.33 29.99 12.33
CA PHE A 9 -28.36 30.27 11.28
C PHE A 9 -28.93 31.18 10.18
N LEU A 10 -30.16 30.94 9.72
CA LEU A 10 -30.81 31.76 8.71
C LEU A 10 -31.16 33.17 9.22
N GLU A 11 -31.64 33.29 10.46
CA GLU A 11 -31.87 34.58 11.12
C GLU A 11 -30.57 35.36 11.28
N PHE A 12 -29.47 34.68 11.65
CA PHE A 12 -28.14 35.29 11.71
C PHE A 12 -27.66 35.77 10.34
N HIS A 13 -27.86 34.97 9.30
CA HIS A 13 -27.53 35.38 7.95
C HIS A 13 -28.26 36.66 7.55
N ALA A 14 -29.55 36.74 7.86
CA ALA A 14 -30.43 37.88 7.57
C ALA A 14 -30.19 39.11 8.47
N GLY A 15 -29.25 39.05 9.43
CA GLY A 15 -29.00 40.14 10.37
C GLY A 15 -30.08 40.31 11.45
N LYS A 16 -30.89 39.26 11.68
CA LYS A 16 -32.00 39.26 12.64
C LYS A 16 -31.70 38.47 13.92
N ALA A 17 -30.56 37.78 14.01
CA ALA A 17 -30.21 36.99 15.19
C ALA A 17 -29.86 37.85 16.40
N ARG A 18 -30.05 37.27 17.59
CA ARG A 18 -29.56 37.82 18.85
C ARG A 18 -28.03 37.79 18.90
N PRO A 19 -27.37 38.72 19.62
CA PRO A 19 -25.91 38.80 19.72
C PRO A 19 -25.23 37.53 20.26
N ASP A 20 -25.99 36.69 20.98
CA ASP A 20 -25.59 35.47 21.67
C ASP A 20 -26.21 34.19 21.08
N ALA A 21 -26.79 34.27 19.88
CA ALA A 21 -27.43 33.11 19.26
C ALA A 21 -26.44 31.95 19.09
N GLN A 22 -26.74 30.82 19.73
CA GLN A 22 -25.96 29.60 19.59
C GLN A 22 -26.31 28.94 18.26
N LEU A 23 -25.34 28.89 17.34
CA LEU A 23 -25.55 28.29 16.02
C LEU A 23 -25.31 26.78 16.00
N LEU A 24 -24.51 26.26 16.94
CA LEU A 24 -24.18 24.83 17.07
C LEU A 24 -24.72 24.30 18.39
N VAL A 25 -25.57 23.29 18.32
CA VAL A 25 -26.18 22.63 19.49
C VAL A 25 -25.66 21.20 19.58
N GLU A 26 -25.34 20.76 20.79
CA GLU A 26 -24.80 19.42 21.05
C GLU A 26 -25.91 18.48 21.50
N PHE A 27 -25.98 17.33 20.84
CA PHE A 27 -26.93 16.25 21.09
C PHE A 27 -26.21 15.00 21.57
N ASN A 28 -26.80 14.33 22.57
CA ASN A 28 -26.24 13.14 23.18
C ASN A 28 -27.21 11.96 23.10
N GLY A 29 -26.67 10.76 22.85
CA GLY A 29 -27.35 9.46 22.95
C GLY A 29 -28.85 9.48 22.58
N PRO A 30 -29.78 9.42 23.56
CA PRO A 30 -31.22 9.38 23.30
C PRO A 30 -31.76 10.59 22.53
N GLU A 31 -31.30 11.80 22.87
CA GLU A 31 -31.76 13.03 22.21
C GLU A 31 -31.40 13.03 20.73
N LEU A 32 -30.19 12.56 20.39
CA LEU A 32 -29.78 12.43 19.00
C LEU A 32 -30.62 11.39 18.24
N ALA A 33 -31.02 10.30 18.89
CA ALA A 33 -31.81 9.24 18.26
C ALA A 33 -33.24 9.68 17.90
N GLU A 34 -33.80 10.66 18.62
CA GLU A 34 -35.13 11.21 18.38
C GLU A 34 -35.10 12.51 17.55
N THR A 35 -33.90 13.02 17.24
CA THR A 35 -33.75 14.28 16.50
C THR A 35 -33.75 14.02 15.00
N ALA A 36 -34.69 14.66 14.29
CA ALA A 36 -34.69 14.69 12.83
C ALA A 36 -33.69 15.73 12.30
N TYR A 37 -32.84 15.34 11.34
CA TYR A 37 -31.81 16.23 10.79
C TYR A 37 -31.44 15.93 9.34
N ALA A 38 -31.02 16.97 8.64
CA ALA A 38 -30.38 16.86 7.33
C ALA A 38 -28.86 16.71 7.49
N ILE A 39 -28.21 16.04 6.53
CA ILE A 39 -26.75 16.09 6.36
C ILE A 39 -26.39 16.77 5.04
N LEU A 40 -25.39 17.65 5.09
CA LEU A 40 -24.70 18.15 3.90
C LEU A 40 -23.50 17.27 3.53
N SER A 41 -23.51 16.73 2.31
CA SER A 41 -22.46 15.85 1.79
C SER A 41 -21.07 16.54 1.63
N HIS A 42 -19.99 15.77 1.87
CA HIS A 42 -18.60 16.18 1.80
C HIS A 42 -18.06 16.26 0.35
N CYS A 43 -18.39 17.34 -0.34
CA CYS A 43 -17.64 17.79 -1.52
C CYS A 43 -17.53 19.31 -1.52
N TRP A 44 -16.32 19.80 -1.28
CA TRP A 44 -16.04 21.22 -1.13
C TRP A 44 -15.13 21.72 -2.26
N GLY A 45 -15.09 23.05 -2.41
CA GLY A 45 -14.24 23.75 -3.35
C GLY A 45 -12.77 23.72 -2.92
N LYS A 46 -12.16 24.90 -2.78
CA LYS A 46 -10.79 25.01 -2.26
C LYS A 46 -10.83 24.90 -0.72
N PRO A 47 -9.85 24.25 -0.05
CA PRO A 47 -9.87 24.08 1.42
C PRO A 47 -10.05 25.38 2.20
N LYS A 48 -9.45 26.49 1.73
CA LYS A 48 -9.59 27.83 2.35
C LYS A 48 -11.02 28.41 2.32
N GLU A 49 -11.91 27.82 1.52
CA GLU A 49 -13.29 28.26 1.38
C GLU A 49 -14.23 27.51 2.33
N GLU A 50 -13.76 26.44 2.97
CA GLU A 50 -14.52 25.70 3.96
C GLU A 50 -14.71 26.57 5.22
N VAL A 51 -15.80 26.30 5.94
CA VAL A 51 -16.03 26.89 7.27
C VAL A 51 -15.71 25.81 8.29
N HIS A 52 -14.77 26.11 9.17
CA HIS A 52 -14.34 25.20 10.23
C HIS A 52 -15.12 25.40 11.52
N PHE A 53 -15.07 24.41 12.42
CA PHE A 53 -15.78 24.43 13.71
C PHE A 53 -15.58 25.74 14.48
N THR A 54 -14.33 26.17 14.67
CA THR A 54 -14.00 27.40 15.41
C THR A 54 -14.55 28.66 14.77
N GLU A 55 -14.69 28.67 13.45
CA GLU A 55 -15.24 29.82 12.72
C GLU A 55 -16.76 29.87 12.85
N MET A 56 -17.42 28.70 12.82
CA MET A 56 -18.87 28.59 13.04
C MET A 56 -19.24 28.93 14.48
N GLU A 57 -18.50 28.42 15.46
CA GLU A 57 -18.71 28.67 16.89
C GLU A 57 -18.63 30.17 17.22
N LYS A 58 -17.65 30.88 16.64
CA LYS A 58 -17.42 32.30 16.92
C LYS A 58 -18.14 33.24 15.95
N LEU A 59 -18.92 32.72 15.01
CA LEU A 59 -19.46 33.50 13.89
C LEU A 59 -20.31 34.71 14.33
N THR A 60 -21.02 34.58 15.45
CA THR A 60 -21.85 35.62 16.05
C THR A 60 -21.05 36.66 16.82
N THR A 61 -19.86 36.31 17.34
CA THR A 61 -19.06 37.15 18.23
C THR A 61 -17.84 37.79 17.57
N ILE A 62 -17.35 37.26 16.43
CA ILE A 62 -16.24 37.86 15.68
C ILE A 62 -16.59 39.24 15.10
N GLY A 63 -15.56 40.06 14.87
CA GLY A 63 -15.69 41.38 14.26
C GLY A 63 -16.30 41.35 12.85
N ALA A 64 -16.96 42.44 12.47
CA ALA A 64 -17.73 42.55 11.23
C ALA A 64 -16.91 42.23 9.96
N THR A 65 -15.65 42.63 9.90
CA THR A 65 -14.75 42.37 8.75
C THR A 65 -14.52 40.86 8.57
N ALA A 66 -14.04 40.17 9.59
CA ALA A 66 -13.81 38.72 9.56
C ALA A 66 -15.11 37.94 9.28
N ARG A 67 -16.24 38.41 9.82
CA ARG A 67 -17.56 37.84 9.53
C ARG A 67 -17.93 37.96 8.06
N SER A 68 -17.71 39.13 7.45
CA SER A 68 -17.98 39.37 6.03
C SER A 68 -17.12 38.46 5.14
N GLU A 69 -15.84 38.29 5.49
CA GLU A 69 -14.92 37.40 4.79
C GLU A 69 -15.41 35.95 4.82
N ILE A 70 -15.81 35.43 5.99
CA ILE A 70 -16.37 34.07 6.11
C ILE A 70 -17.67 33.94 5.30
N LYS A 71 -18.57 34.93 5.39
CA LYS A 71 -19.84 34.93 4.62
C LYS A 71 -19.61 34.95 3.10
N GLY A 72 -18.49 35.49 2.64
CA GLY A 72 -18.09 35.51 1.24
C GLY A 72 -17.56 34.17 0.69
N ARG A 73 -17.21 33.22 1.56
CA ARG A 73 -16.65 31.93 1.13
C ARG A 73 -17.70 31.02 0.51
N SER A 74 -17.29 30.28 -0.51
CA SER A 74 -18.20 29.33 -1.18
C SER A 74 -18.71 28.21 -0.25
N GLY A 75 -17.90 27.77 0.74
CA GLY A 75 -18.33 26.80 1.74
C GLY A 75 -19.43 27.35 2.66
N TYR A 76 -19.33 28.61 3.08
CA TYR A 76 -20.40 29.26 3.84
C TYR A 76 -21.69 29.32 3.03
N ARG A 77 -21.61 29.69 1.74
CA ARG A 77 -22.78 29.74 0.85
C ARG A 77 -23.44 28.37 0.69
N LYS A 78 -22.65 27.31 0.60
CA LYS A 78 -23.14 25.92 0.55
C LYS A 78 -23.92 25.55 1.83
N ILE A 79 -23.40 25.88 3.01
CA ILE A 79 -24.11 25.68 4.30
C ILE A 79 -25.41 26.49 4.31
N TYR A 80 -25.35 27.77 3.94
CA TYR A 80 -26.54 28.63 3.88
C TYR A 80 -27.64 28.10 2.97
N ASN A 81 -27.30 27.69 1.75
CA ASN A 81 -28.28 27.12 0.84
C ASN A 81 -28.84 25.78 1.36
N SER A 82 -28.03 25.01 2.09
CA SER A 82 -28.48 23.77 2.74
C SER A 82 -29.49 24.05 3.85
N CYS A 83 -29.23 25.05 4.72
CA CYS A 83 -30.21 25.49 5.72
C CYS A 83 -31.51 26.01 5.06
N ARG A 84 -31.40 26.74 3.94
CA ARG A 84 -32.57 27.21 3.18
C ARG A 84 -33.40 26.06 2.59
N GLN A 85 -32.76 24.94 2.26
CA GLN A 85 -33.43 23.73 1.77
C GLN A 85 -34.02 22.90 2.92
N ALA A 86 -33.32 22.79 4.04
CA ALA A 86 -33.78 22.04 5.22
C ALA A 86 -35.10 22.57 5.79
N LEU A 87 -35.28 23.90 5.81
CA LEU A 87 -36.46 24.53 6.40
C LEU A 87 -37.79 24.12 5.73
N PRO A 88 -37.98 24.22 4.39
CA PRO A 88 -39.18 23.72 3.73
C PRO A 88 -39.31 22.19 3.77
N ASP A 89 -38.20 21.46 3.93
CA ASP A 89 -38.20 20.01 4.10
C ASP A 89 -38.59 19.58 5.54
N GLY A 90 -38.90 20.54 6.42
CA GLY A 90 -39.33 20.30 7.81
C GLY A 90 -38.19 19.97 8.78
N LEU A 91 -36.94 20.20 8.38
CA LEU A 91 -35.75 19.84 9.15
C LEU A 91 -35.15 21.07 9.85
N HIS A 92 -35.10 21.00 11.17
CA HIS A 92 -34.62 22.09 12.03
C HIS A 92 -33.10 22.02 12.29
N TRP A 93 -32.48 20.88 11.97
CA TRP A 93 -31.09 20.60 12.28
C TRP A 93 -30.33 20.19 11.02
N LEU A 94 -29.11 20.70 10.87
CA LEU A 94 -28.22 20.36 9.77
C LEU A 94 -26.86 19.94 10.30
N TRP A 95 -26.36 18.78 9.89
CA TRP A 95 -25.00 18.37 10.16
C TRP A 95 -24.07 18.62 8.97
N VAL A 96 -22.85 19.08 9.27
CA VAL A 96 -21.82 19.43 8.30
C VAL A 96 -20.45 19.04 8.86
N ASP A 97 -19.73 18.15 8.19
CA ASP A 97 -18.49 17.55 8.69
C ASP A 97 -17.37 18.58 9.00
N THR A 98 -17.35 19.72 8.31
CA THR A 98 -16.29 20.72 8.45
C THR A 98 -16.47 21.60 9.69
N CYS A 99 -17.70 21.86 10.11
CA CYS A 99 -18.00 22.79 11.20
C CYS A 99 -18.81 22.20 12.37
N CYS A 100 -19.31 20.97 12.26
CA CYS A 100 -19.95 20.27 13.39
C CYS A 100 -18.97 19.41 14.20
N ILE A 101 -17.77 19.14 13.66
CA ILE A 101 -16.73 18.35 14.31
C ILE A 101 -15.56 19.26 14.67
N ASP A 102 -15.13 19.25 15.94
CA ASP A 102 -13.86 19.87 16.34
C ASP A 102 -12.69 18.95 15.97
N LYS A 103 -12.18 19.13 14.75
CA LYS A 103 -11.05 18.35 14.21
C LYS A 103 -9.73 18.57 14.98
N ARG A 104 -9.68 19.48 15.96
CA ARG A 104 -8.53 19.68 16.87
C ARG A 104 -8.53 18.67 18.02
N SER A 105 -9.70 18.15 18.38
CA SER A 105 -9.84 17.07 19.38
C SER A 105 -9.66 15.74 18.67
N SER A 106 -8.54 15.05 18.92
CA SER A 106 -8.27 13.74 18.32
C SER A 106 -9.30 12.68 18.76
N ALA A 107 -9.78 12.78 20.01
CA ALA A 107 -10.83 11.93 20.54
C ALA A 107 -12.14 12.12 19.78
N GLU A 108 -12.59 13.38 19.62
CA GLU A 108 -13.82 13.70 18.90
C GLU A 108 -13.71 13.33 17.42
N LEU A 109 -12.58 13.62 16.77
CA LEU A 109 -12.36 13.26 15.38
C LEU A 109 -12.43 11.73 15.18
N SER A 110 -11.82 10.97 16.10
CA SER A 110 -11.85 9.50 16.04
C SER A 110 -13.25 8.95 16.28
N GLU A 111 -14.00 9.49 17.23
CA GLU A 111 -15.39 9.12 17.49
C GLU A 111 -16.28 9.45 16.28
N ALA A 112 -16.13 10.64 15.72
CA ALA A 112 -16.90 11.11 14.58
C ALA A 112 -16.65 10.26 13.34
N ILE A 113 -15.40 9.92 13.01
CA ILE A 113 -15.10 9.05 11.86
C ILE A 113 -15.70 7.64 12.05
N ASN A 114 -15.59 7.06 13.25
CA ASN A 114 -16.17 5.74 13.53
C ASN A 114 -17.70 5.74 13.55
N SER A 115 -18.33 6.89 13.78
CA SER A 115 -19.80 7.05 13.85
C SER A 115 -20.42 7.59 12.56
N MET A 116 -19.60 8.10 11.63
CA MET A 116 -20.06 8.91 10.52
C MET A 116 -21.09 8.20 9.64
N TYR A 117 -20.87 6.92 9.34
CA TYR A 117 -21.83 6.13 8.56
C TYR A 117 -23.17 5.98 9.26
N ALA A 118 -23.19 5.78 10.57
CA ALA A 118 -24.43 5.71 11.34
C ALA A 118 -25.15 7.06 11.34
N TRP A 119 -24.43 8.18 11.40
CA TRP A 119 -25.01 9.51 11.25
C TRP A 119 -25.62 9.71 9.86
N TYR A 120 -24.94 9.27 8.79
CA TYR A 120 -25.54 9.27 7.46
C TYR A 120 -26.79 8.39 7.38
N ALA A 121 -26.72 7.15 7.88
CA ALA A 121 -27.83 6.20 7.83
C ALA A 121 -29.07 6.66 8.62
N ASN A 122 -28.86 7.36 9.75
CA ASN A 122 -29.93 7.85 10.61
C ASN A 122 -30.42 9.26 10.26
N SER A 123 -29.85 9.92 9.25
CA SER A 123 -30.36 11.22 8.79
C SER A 123 -31.64 11.06 7.96
N ASP A 124 -32.57 11.99 8.12
CA ASP A 124 -33.82 12.02 7.34
C ASP A 124 -33.56 12.26 5.86
N CYS A 125 -32.54 13.08 5.55
CA CYS A 125 -32.05 13.26 4.20
C CYS A 125 -30.60 13.72 4.14
N CYS A 126 -29.95 13.41 3.01
CA CYS A 126 -28.66 13.96 2.64
C CYS A 126 -28.76 14.85 1.40
N TYR A 127 -28.11 16.01 1.42
CA TYR A 127 -28.00 16.92 0.28
C TYR A 127 -26.63 16.79 -0.39
N ALA A 128 -26.60 16.29 -1.62
CA ALA A 128 -25.42 16.22 -2.47
C ALA A 128 -25.36 17.39 -3.45
N TYR A 129 -24.50 18.36 -3.17
CA TYR A 129 -24.27 19.52 -4.03
C TYR A 129 -23.15 19.27 -5.04
N LEU A 130 -23.50 19.26 -6.32
CA LEU A 130 -22.61 19.12 -7.46
C LEU A 130 -22.20 20.51 -7.97
N HIS A 131 -21.19 21.10 -7.32
CA HIS A 131 -20.71 22.46 -7.58
C HIS A 131 -20.12 22.72 -8.98
N ASP A 132 -19.86 21.68 -9.76
CA ASP A 132 -19.18 21.70 -11.05
C ASP A 132 -20.09 21.33 -12.23
N THR A 133 -21.41 21.24 -11.99
CA THR A 133 -22.40 21.01 -13.04
C THR A 133 -23.60 21.94 -12.92
N ASP A 134 -24.09 22.42 -14.05
CA ASP A 134 -25.32 23.19 -14.23
C ASP A 134 -26.45 22.34 -14.85
N ALA A 135 -26.19 21.05 -15.08
CA ALA A 135 -27.18 20.13 -15.64
C ALA A 135 -28.38 19.94 -14.70
N LYS A 136 -29.55 19.66 -15.30
CA LYS A 136 -30.80 19.36 -14.57
C LYS A 136 -31.03 17.86 -14.35
N THR A 137 -30.18 17.01 -14.91
CA THR A 137 -30.22 15.55 -14.76
C THR A 137 -28.81 15.04 -14.50
N LEU A 138 -28.69 13.89 -13.81
CA LEU A 138 -27.40 13.22 -13.71
C LEU A 138 -26.92 12.74 -15.09
N PRO A 139 -25.60 12.79 -15.35
CA PRO A 139 -25.05 12.32 -16.62
C PRO A 139 -25.22 10.80 -16.75
N THR A 140 -25.57 10.35 -17.95
CA THR A 140 -25.70 8.91 -18.27
C THR A 140 -24.50 8.36 -19.04
N LYS A 141 -23.56 9.25 -19.43
CA LYS A 141 -22.33 8.94 -20.13
C LYS A 141 -21.21 9.86 -19.62
N PRO A 142 -19.94 9.40 -19.65
CA PRO A 142 -18.82 10.24 -19.25
C PRO A 142 -18.64 11.41 -20.23
N ASP A 143 -18.43 12.61 -19.68
CA ASP A 143 -18.09 13.84 -20.40
C ASP A 143 -16.64 14.20 -20.08
N ASN A 144 -15.72 13.72 -20.91
CA ASN A 144 -14.29 13.94 -20.73
C ASN A 144 -13.88 15.38 -21.03
N ASP A 145 -14.69 16.15 -21.78
CA ASP A 145 -14.38 17.55 -22.06
C ASP A 145 -14.62 18.41 -20.82
N LYS A 146 -15.69 18.13 -20.06
CA LYS A 146 -16.04 18.86 -18.84
C LYS A 146 -15.34 18.31 -17.59
N PHE A 147 -15.16 16.99 -17.49
CA PHE A 147 -14.71 16.32 -16.26
C PHE A 147 -13.51 15.39 -16.45
N ALA A 148 -12.56 15.76 -17.33
CA ALA A 148 -11.34 14.97 -17.61
C ALA A 148 -10.62 14.46 -16.36
N GLU A 149 -10.50 15.30 -15.32
CA GLU A 149 -9.78 14.96 -14.07
C GLU A 149 -10.44 13.85 -13.25
N PHE A 150 -11.72 13.55 -13.51
CA PHE A 150 -12.60 12.71 -12.71
C PHE A 150 -13.28 11.61 -13.55
N ASN A 151 -12.59 11.12 -14.59
CA ASN A 151 -13.06 10.05 -15.49
C ASN A 151 -14.37 10.39 -16.21
N GLY A 152 -14.59 11.66 -16.52
CA GLY A 152 -15.78 12.12 -17.24
C GLY A 152 -17.02 12.31 -16.35
N TRP A 153 -16.89 12.29 -15.03
CA TRP A 153 -18.00 12.45 -14.09
C TRP A 153 -17.83 13.67 -13.18
N PRO A 154 -18.92 14.26 -12.65
CA PRO A 154 -18.82 15.32 -11.64
C PRO A 154 -17.91 14.91 -10.48
N LYS A 155 -17.09 15.85 -9.98
CA LYS A 155 -16.07 15.65 -8.95
C LYS A 155 -16.60 14.96 -7.69
N TRP A 156 -17.88 15.15 -7.38
CA TRP A 156 -18.53 14.52 -6.23
C TRP A 156 -18.39 13.00 -6.23
N PHE A 157 -18.52 12.35 -7.39
CA PHE A 157 -18.45 10.89 -7.52
C PHE A 157 -17.01 10.34 -7.38
N SER A 158 -16.00 11.20 -7.50
CA SER A 158 -14.60 10.81 -7.38
C SER A 158 -14.04 11.00 -5.96
N ARG A 159 -14.82 11.48 -4.99
CA ARG A 159 -14.34 11.70 -3.61
C ARG A 159 -14.50 10.43 -2.77
N GLY A 160 -13.52 10.14 -1.91
CA GLY A 160 -13.55 8.96 -1.04
C GLY A 160 -14.75 8.96 -0.09
N TRP A 161 -14.86 10.01 0.72
CA TRP A 161 -15.92 10.15 1.73
C TRP A 161 -17.33 10.14 1.15
N THR A 162 -17.57 10.66 -0.06
CA THR A 162 -18.91 10.66 -0.68
C THR A 162 -19.46 9.27 -1.00
N LEU A 163 -18.68 8.20 -0.83
CA LEU A 163 -19.17 6.82 -1.02
C LEU A 163 -20.15 6.43 0.08
N GLN A 164 -19.79 6.62 1.35
CA GLN A 164 -20.72 6.36 2.45
C GLN A 164 -21.93 7.30 2.41
N GLU A 165 -21.76 8.52 1.94
CA GLU A 165 -22.84 9.52 1.80
C GLU A 165 -23.81 9.17 0.68
N LEU A 166 -23.32 8.45 -0.34
CA LEU A 166 -24.15 7.89 -1.39
C LEU A 166 -24.98 6.70 -0.89
N ILE A 167 -24.37 5.85 -0.07
CA ILE A 167 -24.92 4.51 0.24
C ILE A 167 -25.75 4.51 1.53
N ALA A 168 -25.24 5.12 2.59
CA ALA A 168 -25.80 5.03 3.93
C ALA A 168 -27.19 5.70 4.10
N PRO A 169 -27.41 6.98 3.70
CA PRO A 169 -28.69 7.64 3.96
C PRO A 169 -29.79 7.04 3.10
N GLU A 170 -30.99 6.83 3.65
CA GLU A 170 -32.12 6.32 2.87
C GLU A 170 -32.51 7.30 1.75
N ASN A 171 -32.67 8.58 2.12
CA ASN A 171 -33.01 9.67 1.21
C ASN A 171 -31.75 10.52 0.91
N LEU A 172 -31.42 10.64 -0.37
CA LEU A 172 -30.33 11.48 -0.86
C LEU A 172 -30.81 12.24 -2.09
N TYR A 173 -30.60 13.55 -2.09
CA TYR A 173 -31.05 14.46 -3.14
C TYR A 173 -29.85 15.20 -3.75
N PHE A 174 -29.76 15.16 -5.08
CA PHE A 174 -28.71 15.84 -5.83
C PHE A 174 -29.15 17.24 -6.24
N PHE A 175 -28.25 18.21 -6.07
CA PHE A 175 -28.45 19.61 -6.48
C PHE A 175 -27.29 20.06 -7.38
N ASN A 176 -27.60 20.84 -8.40
CA ASN A 176 -26.59 21.40 -9.30
C ASN A 176 -25.92 22.65 -8.70
N GLN A 177 -24.96 23.26 -9.42
CA GLN A 177 -24.22 24.46 -9.00
C GLN A 177 -25.12 25.67 -8.71
N ARG A 178 -26.35 25.71 -9.25
CA ARG A 178 -27.35 26.76 -8.99
C ARG A 178 -28.28 26.43 -7.82
N TRP A 179 -28.03 25.31 -7.12
CA TRP A 179 -28.88 24.76 -6.08
C TRP A 179 -30.26 24.33 -6.58
N GLU A 180 -30.36 23.99 -7.86
CA GLU A 180 -31.58 23.42 -8.44
C GLU A 180 -31.57 21.90 -8.23
N TYR A 181 -32.71 21.35 -7.82
CA TYR A 181 -32.91 19.92 -7.65
C TYR A 181 -32.69 19.18 -8.98
N ILE A 182 -31.90 18.09 -8.93
CA ILE A 182 -31.60 17.21 -10.07
C ILE A 182 -32.47 15.94 -9.99
N SER A 183 -32.28 15.14 -8.93
CA SER A 183 -32.96 13.86 -8.73
C SER A 183 -32.73 13.31 -7.32
N GLY A 184 -33.58 12.36 -6.90
CA GLY A 184 -33.35 11.50 -5.74
C GLY A 184 -32.48 10.29 -6.09
N LYS A 185 -31.87 9.68 -5.07
CA LYS A 185 -31.04 8.47 -5.20
C LYS A 185 -31.79 7.30 -5.85
N ARG A 186 -33.00 6.98 -5.36
CA ARG A 186 -33.83 5.89 -5.90
C ARG A 186 -34.23 6.14 -7.35
N ASP A 187 -34.65 7.37 -7.68
CA ASP A 187 -35.09 7.76 -9.02
C ASP A 187 -33.96 7.72 -10.06
N SER A 188 -32.72 7.78 -9.61
CA SER A 188 -31.53 7.82 -10.47
C SER A 188 -30.66 6.56 -10.37
N ALA A 189 -31.18 5.45 -9.83
CA ALA A 189 -30.45 4.20 -9.60
C ALA A 189 -29.66 3.73 -10.84
N ARG A 190 -30.28 3.74 -12.02
CA ARG A 190 -29.62 3.36 -13.29
C ARG A 190 -28.46 4.29 -13.65
N ALA A 191 -28.65 5.60 -13.56
CA ALA A 191 -27.57 6.57 -13.84
C ALA A 191 -26.43 6.42 -12.83
N LEU A 192 -26.77 6.28 -11.54
CA LEU A 192 -25.79 6.05 -10.48
C LEU A 192 -25.02 4.74 -10.68
N SER A 193 -25.69 3.68 -11.14
CA SER A 193 -25.03 2.40 -11.44
C SER A 193 -23.98 2.56 -12.55
N VAL A 194 -24.29 3.30 -13.62
CA VAL A 194 -23.33 3.61 -14.68
C VAL A 194 -22.15 4.43 -14.18
N ILE A 195 -22.40 5.46 -13.35
CA ILE A 195 -21.36 6.35 -12.84
C ILE A 195 -20.43 5.62 -11.86
N THR A 196 -21.00 4.81 -10.97
CA THR A 196 -20.30 4.29 -9.78
C THR A 196 -19.93 2.81 -9.86
N ARG A 197 -20.52 2.06 -10.81
CA ARG A 197 -20.44 0.59 -10.93
C ARG A 197 -21.04 -0.17 -9.74
N ILE A 198 -21.92 0.48 -9.00
CA ILE A 198 -22.68 -0.12 -7.90
C ILE A 198 -23.99 -0.65 -8.47
N SER A 199 -24.43 -1.84 -8.05
CA SER A 199 -25.72 -2.41 -8.50
C SER A 199 -26.88 -1.47 -8.19
N GLU A 200 -27.87 -1.42 -9.09
CA GLU A 200 -29.12 -0.66 -8.89
C GLU A 200 -29.83 -1.09 -7.59
N ASP A 201 -29.77 -2.37 -7.25
CA ASP A 201 -30.37 -2.93 -6.04
C ASP A 201 -29.86 -2.27 -4.75
N ILE A 202 -28.60 -1.81 -4.74
CA ILE A 202 -28.03 -1.11 -3.58
C ILE A 202 -28.73 0.25 -3.37
N PHE A 203 -29.10 0.93 -4.45
CA PHE A 203 -29.79 2.22 -4.37
C PHE A 203 -31.27 2.07 -4.07
N LEU A 204 -31.89 0.99 -4.55
CA LEU A 204 -33.32 0.71 -4.38
C LEU A 204 -33.63 0.08 -3.02
N HIS A 205 -32.81 -0.88 -2.57
CA HIS A 205 -33.10 -1.75 -1.42
C HIS A 205 -32.08 -1.63 -0.29
N GLY A 206 -30.93 -0.98 -0.52
CA GLY A 206 -29.91 -0.76 0.50
C GLY A 206 -28.90 -1.90 0.64
N LEU A 207 -27.86 -1.64 1.44
CA LEU A 207 -26.69 -2.51 1.59
C LEU A 207 -27.03 -3.87 2.26
N SER A 208 -27.92 -3.86 3.25
CA SER A 208 -28.30 -5.07 4.01
C SER A 208 -29.07 -6.07 3.16
N TRP A 209 -29.91 -5.59 2.25
CA TRP A 209 -30.70 -6.44 1.35
C TRP A 209 -29.82 -7.11 0.29
N ALA A 210 -28.98 -6.32 -0.40
CA ALA A 210 -28.16 -6.83 -1.49
C ALA A 210 -26.98 -7.70 -1.02
N ASN A 211 -26.52 -7.49 0.23
CA ASN A 211 -25.48 -8.27 0.88
C ASN A 211 -24.22 -8.49 -0.01
N PRO A 212 -23.61 -7.42 -0.55
CA PRO A 212 -22.49 -7.52 -1.48
C PRO A 212 -21.26 -8.15 -0.83
N SER A 213 -20.35 -8.67 -1.66
CA SER A 213 -19.06 -9.17 -1.21
C SER A 213 -18.11 -8.04 -0.80
N VAL A 214 -17.07 -8.39 -0.04
CA VAL A 214 -15.98 -7.46 0.29
C VAL A 214 -15.34 -6.90 -0.97
N ALA A 215 -15.10 -7.74 -1.99
CA ALA A 215 -14.50 -7.29 -3.24
C ALA A 215 -15.37 -6.28 -3.99
N GLN A 216 -16.69 -6.44 -3.95
CA GLN A 216 -17.62 -5.48 -4.55
C GLN A 216 -17.53 -4.12 -3.85
N ILE A 217 -17.63 -4.09 -2.52
CA ILE A 217 -17.53 -2.84 -1.76
C ILE A 217 -16.18 -2.15 -2.01
N MET A 218 -15.07 -2.91 -2.00
CA MET A 218 -13.74 -2.37 -2.32
C MET A 218 -13.68 -1.79 -3.74
N SER A 219 -14.34 -2.42 -4.72
CA SER A 219 -14.37 -1.93 -6.11
C SER A 219 -15.05 -0.57 -6.25
N TRP A 220 -16.05 -0.26 -5.41
CA TRP A 220 -16.76 1.02 -5.42
C TRP A 220 -15.85 2.19 -5.01
N ALA A 221 -14.80 1.88 -4.25
CA ALA A 221 -13.78 2.82 -3.84
C ALA A 221 -12.63 2.93 -4.84
N ALA A 222 -12.50 2.03 -5.82
CA ALA A 222 -11.30 1.89 -6.64
C ALA A 222 -10.86 3.20 -7.33
N ASP A 223 -11.81 3.95 -7.89
CA ASP A 223 -11.55 5.19 -8.64
C ASP A 223 -11.75 6.47 -7.81
N ARG A 224 -12.04 6.32 -6.51
CA ARG A 224 -12.25 7.45 -5.60
C ARG A 224 -10.92 7.91 -4.99
N ARG A 225 -10.81 9.22 -4.76
CA ARG A 225 -9.63 9.91 -4.27
C ARG A 225 -9.91 10.62 -2.95
N SER A 226 -8.91 10.64 -2.07
CA SER A 226 -8.92 11.38 -0.81
C SER A 226 -7.74 12.35 -0.76
N THR A 227 -7.84 13.37 0.11
CA THR A 227 -6.76 14.34 0.32
C THR A 227 -5.65 13.76 1.20
N ARG A 228 -6.03 13.03 2.26
CA ARG A 228 -5.09 12.24 3.07
C ARG A 228 -5.06 10.80 2.56
N GLU A 229 -3.89 10.18 2.60
CA GLU A 229 -3.72 8.81 2.11
C GLU A 229 -4.54 7.83 2.95
N GLU A 230 -4.57 8.01 4.27
CA GLU A 230 -5.27 7.13 5.21
C GLU A 230 -6.79 7.16 5.04
N ASP A 231 -7.34 8.29 4.57
CA ASP A 231 -8.78 8.42 4.28
C ASP A 231 -9.24 7.47 3.16
N ARG A 232 -8.30 6.88 2.38
CA ARG A 232 -8.58 5.75 1.47
C ARG A 232 -9.18 4.56 2.20
N ALA A 233 -8.78 4.35 3.46
CA ALA A 233 -9.26 3.31 4.34
C ALA A 233 -10.38 3.82 5.25
N TYR A 234 -10.20 4.97 5.90
CA TYR A 234 -11.15 5.46 6.90
C TYR A 234 -12.54 5.78 6.33
N SER A 235 -12.63 6.19 5.06
CA SER A 235 -13.92 6.39 4.38
C SER A 235 -14.72 5.12 4.11
N LEU A 236 -14.15 3.94 4.37
CA LEU A 236 -14.78 2.63 4.15
C LEU A 236 -15.24 1.95 5.43
N LEU A 237 -14.88 2.46 6.62
CA LEU A 237 -15.13 1.81 7.91
C LEU A 237 -16.60 1.45 8.09
N GLY A 238 -17.47 2.41 7.83
CA GLY A 238 -18.92 2.24 7.98
C GLY A 238 -19.54 1.25 6.99
N LEU A 239 -19.04 1.19 5.76
CA LEU A 239 -19.53 0.24 4.74
C LEU A 239 -19.24 -1.22 5.13
N PHE A 240 -18.16 -1.45 5.88
CA PHE A 240 -17.83 -2.76 6.44
C PHE A 240 -18.30 -2.93 7.90
N GLY A 241 -18.82 -1.86 8.51
CA GLY A 241 -19.19 -1.78 9.92
C GLY A 241 -18.03 -2.13 10.86
N VAL A 242 -16.81 -1.72 10.55
CA VAL A 242 -15.62 -1.96 11.38
C VAL A 242 -15.23 -0.68 12.11
N HIS A 243 -14.52 -0.84 13.22
CA HIS A 243 -13.99 0.27 14.01
C HIS A 243 -12.49 0.10 14.20
N MET A 244 -11.74 1.19 14.10
CA MET A 244 -10.29 1.20 14.34
C MET A 244 -9.81 2.60 14.73
N PRO A 245 -8.65 2.75 15.40
CA PRO A 245 -8.09 4.07 15.73
C PRO A 245 -7.68 4.89 14.50
N MET A 246 -7.86 6.21 14.54
CA MET A 246 -7.40 7.12 13.48
C MET A 246 -5.95 7.53 13.70
N LEU A 247 -5.02 6.91 12.96
CA LEU A 247 -3.58 7.17 13.03
C LEU A 247 -3.09 7.91 11.78
N TYR A 248 -3.38 9.21 11.68
CA TYR A 248 -2.88 10.01 10.57
C TYR A 248 -1.34 10.10 10.58
N GLY A 249 -0.71 9.79 9.45
CA GLY A 249 0.73 9.61 9.30
C GLY A 249 1.15 8.16 9.04
N GLU A 250 0.24 7.19 9.13
CA GLU A 250 0.53 5.77 8.88
C GLU A 250 0.53 5.38 7.39
N GLY A 251 0.06 6.29 6.50
CA GLY A 251 0.02 6.08 5.05
C GLY A 251 -0.80 4.85 4.65
N LYS A 252 -0.27 4.03 3.75
CA LYS A 252 -0.94 2.80 3.25
C LYS A 252 -1.24 1.76 4.33
N SER A 253 -0.57 1.83 5.47
CA SER A 253 -0.80 0.92 6.61
C SER A 253 -2.25 0.98 7.12
N ALA A 254 -2.93 2.12 6.93
CA ALA A 254 -4.34 2.28 7.28
C ALA A 254 -5.23 1.30 6.49
N PHE A 255 -4.95 1.10 5.20
CA PHE A 255 -5.72 0.19 4.34
C PHE A 255 -5.43 -1.29 4.64
N LEU A 256 -4.19 -1.59 5.04
CA LEU A 256 -3.84 -2.91 5.58
C LEU A 256 -4.63 -3.21 6.86
N ARG A 257 -4.63 -2.28 7.82
CA ARG A 257 -5.39 -2.41 9.07
C ARG A 257 -6.89 -2.58 8.81
N LEU A 258 -7.48 -1.81 7.88
CA LEU A 258 -8.87 -1.97 7.47
C LEU A 258 -9.17 -3.41 7.02
N GLN A 259 -8.35 -3.98 6.13
CA GLN A 259 -8.55 -5.35 5.66
C GLN A 259 -8.44 -6.37 6.80
N LEU A 260 -7.55 -6.16 7.77
CA LEU A 260 -7.46 -7.01 8.96
C LEU A 260 -8.70 -6.90 9.85
N GLU A 261 -9.26 -5.71 10.06
CA GLU A 261 -10.52 -5.58 10.80
C GLU A 261 -11.70 -6.23 10.08
N ILE A 262 -11.74 -6.15 8.74
CA ILE A 262 -12.74 -6.86 7.93
C ILE A 262 -12.59 -8.37 8.13
N ILE A 263 -11.38 -8.92 8.00
CA ILE A 263 -11.09 -10.35 8.17
C ILE A 263 -11.49 -10.85 9.56
N ARG A 264 -11.30 -10.05 10.61
CA ARG A 264 -11.72 -10.41 11.97
C ARG A 264 -13.24 -10.47 12.13
N LYS A 265 -13.99 -9.75 11.29
CA LYS A 265 -15.45 -9.64 11.39
C LYS A 265 -16.19 -10.58 10.45
N VAL A 266 -15.67 -10.81 9.24
CA VAL A 266 -16.36 -11.58 8.19
C VAL A 266 -15.43 -12.57 7.49
N ASN A 267 -15.97 -13.76 7.23
CA ASN A 267 -15.26 -14.85 6.54
C ASN A 267 -15.46 -14.81 5.01
N ASP A 268 -15.24 -13.64 4.40
CA ASP A 268 -15.40 -13.43 2.96
C ASP A 268 -14.06 -13.53 2.20
N GLN A 269 -13.87 -14.65 1.48
CA GLN A 269 -12.65 -14.90 0.71
C GLN A 269 -12.48 -13.98 -0.51
N SER A 270 -13.52 -13.23 -0.90
CA SER A 270 -13.41 -12.24 -1.99
C SER A 270 -12.43 -11.10 -1.66
N ILE A 271 -12.08 -10.89 -0.39
CA ILE A 271 -11.00 -9.96 -0.01
C ILE A 271 -9.65 -10.30 -0.67
N PHE A 272 -9.44 -11.56 -1.04
CA PHE A 272 -8.24 -12.03 -1.75
C PHE A 272 -8.39 -12.02 -3.27
N ALA A 273 -9.51 -11.55 -3.83
CA ALA A 273 -9.80 -11.57 -5.26
C ALA A 273 -9.29 -10.33 -6.02
N TRP A 274 -8.50 -9.44 -5.41
CA TRP A 274 -8.00 -8.23 -6.08
C TRP A 274 -7.03 -8.52 -7.24
N GLY A 275 -6.79 -7.61 -8.18
CA GLY A 275 -5.72 -7.76 -9.19
C GLY A 275 -5.92 -8.83 -10.27
N LEU A 276 -7.15 -9.32 -10.51
CA LEU A 276 -7.44 -10.38 -11.52
C LEU A 276 -7.07 -10.02 -12.97
N THR A 277 -6.95 -8.73 -13.25
CA THR A 277 -6.70 -8.15 -14.58
C THR A 277 -5.33 -7.46 -14.68
N LYS A 278 -4.60 -7.35 -13.56
CA LYS A 278 -3.31 -6.65 -13.53
C LYS A 278 -2.15 -7.62 -13.75
N GLU A 279 -1.20 -7.20 -14.58
CA GLU A 279 0.11 -7.81 -14.72
C GLU A 279 1.05 -7.22 -13.65
N LEU A 280 0.91 -7.66 -12.40
CA LEU A 280 1.78 -7.23 -11.29
C LEU A 280 2.88 -8.28 -11.06
N GLU A 281 4.12 -7.97 -11.41
CA GLU A 281 5.19 -8.98 -11.48
C GLU A 281 5.55 -9.65 -10.12
N SER A 282 5.16 -9.05 -8.98
CA SER A 282 5.05 -9.72 -7.67
C SER A 282 4.39 -8.79 -6.65
N ALA A 283 3.72 -9.35 -5.63
CA ALA A 283 3.33 -8.61 -4.42
C ALA A 283 4.09 -9.11 -3.20
N SER A 284 4.65 -8.20 -2.39
CA SER A 284 5.31 -8.55 -1.13
C SER A 284 4.32 -8.93 -0.01
N SER A 285 3.04 -8.55 -0.15
CA SER A 285 1.94 -8.85 0.77
C SER A 285 0.80 -9.59 0.07
N PHE A 286 0.09 -10.43 0.83
CA PHE A 286 -1.12 -11.12 0.33
C PHE A 286 -2.36 -10.20 0.32
N LEU A 287 -2.37 -9.17 1.17
CA LEU A 287 -3.42 -8.15 1.20
C LEU A 287 -3.11 -7.02 0.21
N ALA A 288 -4.14 -6.34 -0.26
CA ALA A 288 -4.00 -5.26 -1.23
C ALA A 288 -3.43 -3.99 -0.57
N ASP A 289 -2.60 -3.25 -1.28
CA ASP A 289 -2.08 -1.97 -0.78
C ASP A 289 -3.05 -0.80 -0.95
N ASP A 290 -4.02 -0.91 -1.87
CA ASP A 290 -4.97 0.15 -2.20
C ASP A 290 -6.25 -0.44 -2.83
N PRO A 291 -7.44 0.14 -2.58
CA PRO A 291 -8.70 -0.38 -3.14
C PRO A 291 -8.78 -0.29 -4.68
N SER A 292 -7.93 0.51 -5.35
CA SER A 292 -7.81 0.50 -6.83
C SER A 292 -7.41 -0.86 -7.39
N LEU A 293 -6.85 -1.76 -6.57
CA LEU A 293 -6.56 -3.14 -6.94
C LEU A 293 -7.84 -3.99 -7.10
N PHE A 294 -8.98 -3.53 -6.58
CA PHE A 294 -10.29 -4.19 -6.73
C PHE A 294 -11.13 -3.59 -7.86
N ARG A 295 -10.56 -2.75 -8.74
CA ARG A 295 -11.30 -2.02 -9.78
C ARG A 295 -12.21 -2.90 -10.63
N ASP A 296 -11.78 -4.12 -10.92
CA ASP A 296 -12.48 -5.09 -11.78
C ASP A 296 -13.22 -6.17 -10.97
N CYS A 297 -13.54 -5.88 -9.71
CA CYS A 297 -14.21 -6.81 -8.80
C CYS A 297 -15.70 -6.48 -8.56
N SER A 298 -16.30 -5.58 -9.35
CA SER A 298 -17.68 -5.13 -9.15
C SER A 298 -18.73 -6.23 -9.33
N ASN A 299 -18.39 -7.30 -10.06
CA ASN A 299 -19.25 -8.46 -10.30
C ASN A 299 -18.80 -9.71 -9.52
N ILE A 300 -17.91 -9.59 -8.54
CA ILE A 300 -17.42 -10.74 -7.76
C ILE A 300 -18.35 -10.97 -6.57
N LYS A 301 -19.12 -12.05 -6.58
CA LYS A 301 -20.04 -12.39 -5.48
C LYS A 301 -19.51 -13.52 -4.62
N ARG A 302 -19.94 -13.56 -3.36
CA ARG A 302 -19.67 -14.70 -2.47
C ARG A 302 -20.39 -15.94 -2.98
N MET A 303 -19.74 -17.09 -2.86
CA MET A 303 -20.41 -18.38 -3.03
C MET A 303 -20.97 -18.82 -1.69
N THR A 304 -22.15 -19.44 -1.71
CA THR A 304 -22.62 -20.19 -0.56
C THR A 304 -21.70 -21.40 -0.34
N TYR A 305 -21.69 -21.92 0.88
CA TYR A 305 -20.93 -23.13 1.19
C TYR A 305 -21.30 -24.29 0.24
N SER A 306 -22.60 -24.54 0.02
CA SER A 306 -23.08 -25.61 -0.84
C SER A 306 -22.67 -25.43 -2.30
N SER A 307 -22.75 -24.20 -2.84
CA SER A 307 -22.33 -23.92 -4.22
C SER A 307 -20.82 -24.09 -4.39
N PHE A 308 -20.02 -23.61 -3.43
CA PHE A 308 -18.57 -23.78 -3.47
C PHE A 308 -18.16 -25.25 -3.38
N ILE A 309 -18.74 -26.01 -2.46
CA ILE A 309 -18.50 -27.46 -2.34
C ILE A 309 -18.92 -28.20 -3.62
N THR A 310 -20.04 -27.81 -4.23
CA THR A 310 -20.49 -28.39 -5.50
C THR A 310 -19.50 -28.09 -6.63
N ALA A 311 -18.98 -26.87 -6.70
CA ALA A 311 -17.95 -26.51 -7.67
C ALA A 311 -16.64 -27.28 -7.43
N LEU A 312 -16.20 -27.42 -6.17
CA LEU A 312 -15.03 -28.24 -5.83
C LEU A 312 -15.23 -29.70 -6.24
N ARG A 313 -16.38 -30.32 -5.93
CA ARG A 313 -16.68 -31.72 -6.30
C ARG A 313 -16.60 -31.97 -7.81
N LYS A 314 -16.89 -30.97 -8.65
CA LYS A 314 -16.72 -31.06 -10.11
C LYS A 314 -15.25 -31.06 -10.55
N SER A 315 -14.38 -30.44 -9.76
CA SER A 315 -12.94 -30.33 -10.02
C SER A 315 -12.12 -31.46 -9.38
N LEU A 316 -12.69 -32.20 -8.43
CA LEU A 316 -12.01 -33.24 -7.64
C LEU A 316 -12.16 -34.64 -8.27
N ARG A 317 -11.11 -35.44 -8.12
CA ARG A 317 -11.10 -36.88 -8.42
C ARG A 317 -11.69 -37.68 -7.26
N ARG A 318 -12.09 -38.93 -7.55
CA ARG A 318 -12.73 -39.83 -6.58
C ARG A 318 -11.95 -40.00 -5.27
N GLN A 319 -10.62 -40.03 -5.32
CA GLN A 319 -9.74 -40.16 -4.14
C GLN A 319 -9.61 -38.87 -3.31
N GLU A 320 -9.95 -37.70 -3.88
CA GLU A 320 -9.84 -36.40 -3.23
C GLU A 320 -11.16 -36.00 -2.53
N LEU A 321 -12.28 -36.64 -2.89
CA LEU A 321 -13.58 -36.47 -2.24
C LEU A 321 -13.57 -36.86 -0.75
N ASP A 322 -12.79 -37.88 -0.38
CA ASP A 322 -12.64 -38.28 1.03
C ASP A 322 -11.89 -37.21 1.84
N LYS A 323 -10.86 -36.58 1.23
CA LYS A 323 -10.12 -35.46 1.83
C LYS A 323 -11.00 -34.21 1.99
N LEU A 324 -11.87 -33.94 1.03
CA LEU A 324 -12.85 -32.86 1.11
C LEU A 324 -13.75 -33.05 2.32
N THR A 325 -14.30 -34.26 2.49
CA THR A 325 -15.19 -34.62 3.62
C THR A 325 -14.54 -34.38 4.98
N LEU A 326 -13.23 -34.64 5.11
CA LEU A 326 -12.44 -34.36 6.32
C LEU A 326 -12.15 -32.87 6.56
N ALA A 327 -12.21 -32.05 5.50
CA ALA A 327 -11.96 -30.61 5.53
C ALA A 327 -13.26 -29.77 5.58
N GLU A 328 -14.42 -30.39 5.40
CA GLU A 328 -15.74 -29.74 5.43
C GLU A 328 -15.94 -28.94 6.75
N GLY A 329 -16.48 -27.73 6.62
CA GLY A 329 -16.68 -26.77 7.73
C GLY A 329 -15.47 -25.90 8.12
N ARG A 330 -14.26 -26.12 7.55
CA ARG A 330 -13.04 -25.36 7.92
C ARG A 330 -12.53 -24.37 6.87
N PHE A 331 -13.17 -24.31 5.70
CA PHE A 331 -12.78 -23.38 4.62
C PHE A 331 -13.16 -21.91 4.89
N GLN A 332 -14.00 -21.67 5.89
CA GLN A 332 -14.56 -20.35 6.16
C GLN A 332 -14.00 -19.74 7.44
N THR A 333 -12.84 -20.16 7.94
CA THR A 333 -12.26 -19.54 9.14
C THR A 333 -10.98 -18.81 8.80
N PHE A 334 -10.92 -17.53 9.14
CA PHE A 334 -9.69 -16.75 9.12
C PHE A 334 -9.18 -16.57 10.54
N THR A 335 -7.87 -16.77 10.75
CA THR A 335 -7.24 -16.42 12.02
C THR A 335 -6.04 -15.53 11.75
N VAL A 336 -6.09 -14.29 12.24
CA VAL A 336 -4.99 -13.33 12.12
C VAL A 336 -3.95 -13.65 13.20
N THR A 337 -2.74 -14.05 12.79
CA THR A 337 -1.63 -14.39 13.70
C THR A 337 -0.38 -13.56 13.36
N ASN A 338 0.61 -13.56 14.24
CA ASN A 338 1.93 -12.99 13.95
C ASN A 338 2.68 -13.69 12.80
N HIS A 339 2.23 -14.88 12.36
CA HIS A 339 2.79 -15.59 11.21
C HIS A 339 2.09 -15.26 9.89
N GLY A 340 0.96 -14.56 9.94
CA GLY A 340 0.09 -14.30 8.78
C GLY A 340 -1.37 -14.63 9.07
N ILE A 341 -2.22 -14.48 8.05
CA ILE A 341 -3.60 -14.95 8.07
C ILE A 341 -3.55 -16.46 7.87
N GLN A 342 -3.90 -17.20 8.91
CA GLN A 342 -4.10 -18.65 8.87
C GLN A 342 -5.47 -18.93 8.26
N ILE A 343 -5.47 -19.73 7.19
CA ILE A 343 -6.67 -20.10 6.44
C ILE A 343 -6.46 -21.47 5.79
N ARG A 344 -7.52 -22.26 5.65
CA ARG A 344 -7.50 -23.50 4.87
C ARG A 344 -8.03 -23.25 3.47
N LEU A 345 -7.24 -23.61 2.46
CA LEU A 345 -7.57 -23.35 1.05
C LEU A 345 -7.41 -24.62 0.19
N PRO A 346 -8.28 -24.81 -0.81
CA PRO A 346 -8.06 -25.80 -1.87
C PRO A 346 -6.95 -25.31 -2.81
N MET A 347 -5.86 -26.07 -2.87
CA MET A 347 -4.65 -25.73 -3.60
C MET A 347 -4.30 -26.82 -4.59
N GLN A 348 -3.95 -26.41 -5.81
CA GLN A 348 -3.50 -27.29 -6.87
C GLN A 348 -2.11 -26.87 -7.33
N LEU A 349 -1.13 -27.76 -7.24
CA LEU A 349 0.24 -27.51 -7.69
C LEU A 349 0.27 -27.26 -9.21
N LEU A 350 1.05 -26.27 -9.64
CA LEU A 350 1.25 -25.95 -11.05
C LEU A 350 2.61 -26.51 -11.51
N HIS A 351 2.58 -27.45 -12.46
CA HIS A 351 3.79 -28.16 -12.93
C HIS A 351 4.78 -27.28 -13.71
N HIS A 352 4.32 -26.14 -14.23
CA HIS A 352 5.16 -25.16 -14.93
C HIS A 352 4.85 -23.75 -14.42
N GLY A 353 5.57 -23.34 -13.39
CA GLY A 353 5.88 -21.92 -13.24
C GLY A 353 6.75 -21.49 -14.42
N PRO A 354 6.74 -20.22 -14.82
CA PRO A 354 7.58 -19.70 -15.91
C PRO A 354 9.10 -19.80 -15.66
N TYR A 355 9.50 -20.40 -14.53
CA TYR A 355 10.87 -20.63 -14.08
C TYR A 355 10.95 -22.07 -13.54
N ASP A 356 10.91 -23.05 -14.46
CA ASP A 356 10.97 -24.49 -14.17
C ASP A 356 11.99 -24.79 -13.05
N GLY A 357 11.49 -25.26 -11.90
CA GLY A 357 12.31 -25.78 -10.80
C GLY A 357 12.82 -24.80 -9.73
N VAL A 358 12.51 -23.50 -9.80
CA VAL A 358 13.00 -22.50 -8.81
C VAL A 358 11.96 -22.14 -7.75
N PHE A 359 10.66 -22.17 -8.09
CA PHE A 359 9.58 -21.78 -7.18
C PHE A 359 8.40 -22.74 -7.30
N GLU A 360 7.78 -23.08 -6.16
CA GLU A 360 6.55 -23.88 -6.11
C GLU A 360 5.34 -22.95 -6.25
N PHE A 361 4.65 -23.02 -7.38
CA PHE A 361 3.43 -22.25 -7.62
C PHE A 361 2.21 -23.14 -7.41
N SER A 362 1.18 -22.57 -6.80
CA SER A 362 -0.11 -23.23 -6.63
C SER A 362 -1.24 -22.32 -7.09
N SER A 363 -2.23 -22.94 -7.70
CA SER A 363 -3.53 -22.36 -7.99
C SER A 363 -4.42 -22.54 -6.76
N VAL A 364 -5.10 -21.48 -6.34
CA VAL A 364 -5.95 -21.44 -5.15
C VAL A 364 -7.36 -21.05 -5.54
N MET A 365 -8.36 -21.86 -5.19
CA MET A 365 -9.76 -21.55 -5.44
C MET A 365 -10.36 -20.82 -4.23
N LEU A 366 -10.97 -19.66 -4.48
CA LEU A 366 -11.64 -18.84 -3.48
C LEU A 366 -13.15 -19.11 -3.52
N ALA A 367 -13.81 -19.04 -2.36
CA ALA A 367 -15.26 -19.16 -2.21
C ALA A 367 -16.03 -17.91 -2.68
N CYS A 368 -15.66 -17.40 -3.86
CA CYS A 368 -16.33 -16.33 -4.59
C CYS A 368 -16.28 -16.65 -6.09
N CYS A 369 -17.21 -16.10 -6.86
CA CYS A 369 -17.32 -16.30 -8.31
C CYS A 369 -17.72 -14.99 -9.00
N LYS A 370 -17.64 -14.95 -10.33
CA LYS A 370 -18.27 -13.85 -11.07
C LYS A 370 -19.78 -14.05 -11.09
N GLU A 371 -20.50 -12.95 -11.13
CA GLU A 371 -21.94 -12.94 -11.34
C GLU A 371 -22.32 -13.68 -12.63
N GLY A 372 -23.22 -14.66 -12.53
CA GLY A 372 -23.59 -15.55 -13.63
C GLY A 372 -22.74 -16.81 -13.78
N GLU A 373 -21.63 -16.92 -13.05
CA GLU A 373 -20.68 -18.05 -13.10
C GLU A 373 -20.66 -18.84 -11.78
N ASP A 374 -21.83 -19.20 -11.25
CA ASP A 374 -22.00 -19.78 -9.89
C ASP A 374 -21.34 -21.16 -9.69
N SER A 375 -20.85 -21.76 -10.76
CA SER A 375 -20.11 -23.01 -10.75
C SER A 375 -18.61 -22.85 -10.99
N ASP A 376 -18.10 -21.63 -11.20
CA ASP A 376 -16.68 -21.37 -11.48
C ASP A 376 -16.08 -20.44 -10.40
N PRO A 377 -15.43 -21.02 -9.37
CA PRO A 377 -14.78 -20.25 -8.32
C PRO A 377 -13.61 -19.43 -8.86
N ILE A 378 -13.47 -18.20 -8.37
CA ILE A 378 -12.32 -17.36 -8.64
C ILE A 378 -11.06 -18.10 -8.20
N THR A 379 -10.08 -18.12 -9.10
CA THR A 379 -8.79 -18.75 -8.86
C THR A 379 -7.70 -17.70 -8.85
N ILE A 380 -6.83 -17.76 -7.85
CA ILE A 380 -5.63 -16.92 -7.76
C ILE A 380 -4.38 -17.80 -7.77
N THR A 381 -3.25 -17.22 -8.14
CA THR A 381 -1.96 -17.92 -8.09
C THR A 381 -1.16 -17.46 -6.88
N VAL A 382 -0.57 -18.42 -6.19
CA VAL A 382 0.32 -18.18 -5.06
C VAL A 382 1.68 -18.83 -5.30
N GLU A 383 2.72 -18.18 -4.82
CA GLU A 383 4.09 -18.68 -4.81
C GLU A 383 4.45 -19.09 -3.38
N ARG A 384 4.94 -20.31 -3.20
CA ARG A 384 5.43 -20.77 -1.91
C ARG A 384 6.89 -20.40 -1.74
N THR A 385 7.21 -19.80 -0.60
CA THR A 385 8.58 -19.73 -0.09
C THR A 385 8.65 -20.27 1.33
N GLY A 386 9.29 -21.44 1.50
CA GLY A 386 9.35 -22.11 2.79
C GLY A 386 7.94 -22.51 3.26
N SER A 387 7.49 -21.94 4.38
CA SER A 387 6.14 -22.15 4.92
C SER A 387 5.14 -21.02 4.59
N ARG A 388 5.54 -20.00 3.83
CA ARG A 388 4.72 -18.82 3.52
C ARG A 388 4.30 -18.82 2.06
N TYR A 389 3.11 -18.28 1.81
CA TYR A 389 2.53 -18.18 0.47
C TYR A 389 2.31 -16.72 0.08
N PHE A 390 2.97 -16.28 -0.99
CA PHE A 390 2.88 -14.93 -1.52
C PHE A 390 1.97 -14.88 -2.73
N ARG A 391 1.39 -13.71 -2.99
CA ARG A 391 0.51 -13.56 -4.13
C ARG A 391 1.29 -13.33 -5.41
N TYR A 392 0.94 -14.06 -6.47
CA TYR A 392 1.60 -14.01 -7.75
C TYR A 392 0.64 -13.59 -8.85
N PHE A 393 1.03 -12.62 -9.69
CA PHE A 393 0.24 -12.17 -10.84
C PHE A 393 1.10 -12.30 -12.11
N ARG A 394 0.75 -13.22 -13.02
CA ARG A 394 1.38 -13.29 -14.34
C ARG A 394 0.39 -13.60 -15.45
N HIS A 395 0.75 -13.08 -16.62
CA HIS A 395 0.24 -13.27 -17.97
C HIS A 395 -0.46 -14.62 -18.21
N ARG A 396 -1.71 -14.55 -18.69
CA ARG A 396 -2.67 -15.65 -18.97
C ARG A 396 -2.16 -16.79 -19.87
N SER A 397 -0.91 -16.79 -20.33
CA SER A 397 -0.44 -17.65 -21.41
C SER A 397 0.59 -18.72 -21.02
N ALA A 398 0.87 -19.02 -19.75
CA ALA A 398 1.92 -20.00 -19.43
C ALA A 398 1.69 -20.97 -18.26
N ALA A 399 0.63 -20.84 -17.44
CA ALA A 399 0.34 -21.82 -16.40
C ALA A 399 -0.90 -22.63 -16.82
N ASN A 400 -0.71 -23.64 -17.66
CA ASN A 400 -1.75 -24.65 -17.83
C ASN A 400 -1.95 -25.32 -16.47
N ARG A 401 -3.19 -25.32 -15.94
CA ARG A 401 -3.54 -26.20 -14.83
C ARG A 401 -3.16 -27.61 -15.28
N ASP A 402 -2.33 -28.29 -14.50
CA ASP A 402 -2.18 -29.73 -14.73
C ASP A 402 -3.48 -30.38 -14.25
N GLU A 403 -4.35 -30.76 -15.19
CA GLU A 403 -5.58 -31.50 -14.91
C GLU A 403 -5.31 -32.80 -14.12
N LYS A 404 -4.05 -33.26 -14.05
CA LYS A 404 -3.63 -34.44 -13.29
C LYS A 404 -3.09 -34.15 -11.88
N ALA A 405 -2.75 -32.91 -11.52
CA ALA A 405 -2.23 -32.59 -10.19
C ALA A 405 -3.36 -32.60 -9.15
N PRO A 406 -3.18 -33.26 -7.97
CA PRO A 406 -4.23 -33.34 -6.98
C PRO A 406 -4.50 -31.99 -6.31
N ILE A 407 -5.77 -31.79 -5.97
CA ILE A 407 -6.19 -30.69 -5.11
C ILE A 407 -5.97 -31.12 -3.65
N GLU A 408 -5.09 -30.42 -2.96
CA GLU A 408 -4.86 -30.58 -1.53
C GLU A 408 -5.58 -29.47 -0.75
N PHE A 409 -6.00 -29.79 0.47
CA PHE A 409 -6.68 -28.84 1.36
C PHE A 409 -5.72 -28.42 2.47
N GLU A 410 -4.81 -27.51 2.12
CA GLU A 410 -3.73 -27.10 3.02
C GLU A 410 -4.17 -25.97 3.95
N GLU A 411 -3.68 -26.04 5.19
CA GLU A 411 -3.66 -24.88 6.07
C GLU A 411 -2.43 -24.03 5.73
N VAL A 412 -2.67 -22.79 5.34
CA VAL A 412 -1.63 -21.88 4.88
C VAL A 412 -1.56 -20.62 5.71
N PHE A 413 -0.36 -20.04 5.76
CA PHE A 413 -0.10 -18.75 6.38
C PHE A 413 0.16 -17.72 5.30
N LEU A 414 -0.78 -16.79 5.16
CA LEU A 414 -0.72 -15.71 4.19
C LEU A 414 -0.09 -14.47 4.85
N PRO A 415 1.14 -14.09 4.47
CA PRO A 415 1.81 -12.93 5.04
C PRO A 415 1.07 -11.65 4.61
N TYR A 416 0.75 -10.81 5.59
CA TYR A 416 0.11 -9.51 5.37
C TYR A 416 0.95 -8.34 5.92
N GLN A 417 2.00 -8.66 6.68
CA GLN A 417 3.02 -7.71 7.11
C GLN A 417 4.29 -8.04 6.35
N ASP A 418 4.82 -7.03 5.69
CA ASP A 418 6.21 -7.03 5.29
C ASP A 418 7.00 -6.96 6.61
N ASN A 419 7.78 -7.99 6.97
CA ASN A 419 8.67 -7.91 8.13
C ASN A 419 9.77 -6.81 7.97
N SER A 420 9.70 -6.05 6.88
CA SER A 420 10.49 -4.86 6.53
C SER A 420 9.82 -3.52 6.89
N SER A 421 8.62 -3.50 7.49
CA SER A 421 7.88 -2.25 7.77
C SER A 421 8.17 -1.64 9.15
N LEU A 422 9.35 -1.05 9.32
CA LEU A 422 9.64 -0.06 10.38
C LEU A 422 10.47 1.10 9.80
N SER A 423 10.04 1.71 8.69
CA SER A 423 10.57 3.00 8.24
C SER A 423 9.54 3.81 7.43
N THR A 424 8.79 4.65 8.12
CA THR A 424 7.96 5.72 7.53
C THR A 424 8.82 6.79 6.86
N ARG A 425 8.43 7.32 5.69
CA ARG A 425 8.28 8.78 5.42
C ARG A 425 7.75 9.16 4.03
N GLY A 426 6.89 10.18 4.04
CA GLY A 426 6.12 10.73 2.92
C GLY A 426 6.84 11.76 2.01
N PRO A 427 6.08 12.49 1.16
CA PRO A 427 6.61 13.17 -0.03
C PRO A 427 6.98 14.64 0.21
N LEU A 428 8.09 15.09 -0.40
CA LEU A 428 8.40 16.52 -0.58
C LEU A 428 8.88 16.85 -2.00
N SER A 429 8.08 17.74 -2.62
CA SER A 429 8.30 18.79 -3.62
C SER A 429 9.43 18.76 -4.68
N ARG A 430 9.01 19.22 -5.87
CA ARG A 430 9.77 19.56 -7.08
C ARG A 430 10.70 20.77 -6.88
N GLN A 431 12.00 20.60 -7.08
CA GLN A 431 12.89 21.39 -7.96
C GLN A 431 14.37 21.13 -7.64
N GLY A 432 15.20 20.98 -8.68
CA GLY A 432 16.67 21.09 -8.58
C GLY A 432 17.44 19.77 -8.75
N ARG A 433 17.99 19.56 -9.96
CA ARG A 433 19.06 18.62 -10.34
C ARG A 433 19.55 17.66 -9.24
N ARG A 434 18.87 16.55 -8.94
CA ARG A 434 19.37 15.56 -7.97
C ARG A 434 18.95 14.13 -8.29
N SER A 435 19.83 13.22 -7.89
CA SER A 435 19.73 11.75 -7.92
C SER A 435 18.33 11.24 -7.57
N ARG A 436 17.88 10.20 -8.28
CA ARG A 436 16.56 9.55 -8.12
C ARG A 436 16.74 8.16 -7.52
N ILE A 437 15.82 7.76 -6.64
CA ILE A 437 15.61 6.35 -6.28
C ILE A 437 15.03 5.66 -7.52
N LEU A 438 15.59 4.52 -7.89
CA LEU A 438 15.23 3.76 -9.08
C LEU A 438 14.45 2.50 -8.69
N SER A 439 13.43 2.20 -9.47
CA SER A 439 12.90 0.85 -9.59
C SER A 439 13.85 -0.02 -10.43
N VAL A 440 13.68 -1.35 -10.41
CA VAL A 440 14.44 -2.25 -11.29
C VAL A 440 14.17 -1.91 -12.77
N GLU A 441 13.00 -1.34 -13.06
CA GLU A 441 12.56 -0.93 -14.38
C GLU A 441 13.36 0.23 -14.96
N ASP A 442 13.86 1.11 -14.10
CA ASP A 442 14.62 2.30 -14.47
C ASP A 442 16.11 2.02 -14.74
N ILE A 443 16.57 0.80 -14.47
CA ILE A 443 17.95 0.35 -14.66
C ILE A 443 18.08 -0.27 -16.05
N VAL A 444 18.98 0.28 -16.86
CA VAL A 444 19.16 -0.10 -18.26
C VAL A 444 20.53 -0.72 -18.52
N PRO A 445 20.71 -1.54 -19.58
CA PRO A 445 21.97 -2.23 -19.85
C PRO A 445 23.19 -1.32 -19.99
N SER A 446 23.03 -0.04 -20.32
CA SER A 446 24.11 0.94 -20.40
C SER A 446 24.63 1.40 -19.03
N ASP A 447 23.85 1.27 -17.96
CA ASP A 447 24.20 1.74 -16.64
C ASP A 447 25.44 1.02 -16.06
N ILE A 448 26.13 1.70 -15.15
CA ILE A 448 27.21 1.15 -14.34
C ILE A 448 26.63 0.83 -12.96
N VAL A 449 26.31 -0.44 -12.73
CA VAL A 449 25.64 -0.89 -11.50
C VAL A 449 26.67 -1.37 -10.49
N ILE A 450 26.67 -0.77 -9.31
CA ILE A 450 27.59 -1.09 -8.20
C ILE A 450 26.77 -1.39 -6.95
N VAL A 451 26.90 -2.62 -6.44
CA VAL A 451 26.20 -3.06 -5.22
C VAL A 451 27.12 -2.88 -4.01
N VAL A 452 26.57 -2.35 -2.91
CA VAL A 452 27.30 -2.15 -1.66
C VAL A 452 26.79 -3.14 -0.60
N LEU A 453 27.68 -4.02 -0.14
CA LEU A 453 27.45 -5.09 0.85
C LEU A 453 28.26 -4.83 2.13
N GLY A 454 27.90 -5.51 3.22
CA GLY A 454 28.60 -5.42 4.51
C GLY A 454 27.66 -5.58 5.72
N PRO A 455 28.22 -5.73 6.93
CA PRO A 455 27.44 -5.89 8.17
C PRO A 455 26.67 -4.61 8.55
N VAL A 456 25.80 -4.68 9.56
CA VAL A 456 25.14 -3.47 10.09
C VAL A 456 26.19 -2.47 10.57
N GLY A 457 25.97 -1.17 10.30
CA GLY A 457 26.87 -0.12 10.79
C GLY A 457 28.17 0.05 10.00
N SER A 458 28.49 -0.82 9.03
CA SER A 458 29.73 -0.77 8.25
C SER A 458 29.91 0.42 7.30
N GLY A 459 28.96 1.36 7.26
CA GLY A 459 29.03 2.55 6.41
C GLY A 459 28.54 2.40 4.97
N LYS A 460 27.73 1.36 4.65
CA LYS A 460 27.12 1.16 3.31
C LYS A 460 26.37 2.40 2.79
N SER A 461 25.39 2.89 3.55
CA SER A 461 24.64 4.09 3.18
C SER A 461 25.50 5.34 3.21
N THR A 462 26.49 5.41 4.11
CA THR A 462 27.42 6.55 4.22
C THR A 462 28.23 6.74 2.93
N ILE A 463 28.80 5.66 2.37
CA ILE A 463 29.54 5.77 1.10
C ILE A 463 28.62 6.16 -0.06
N ILE A 464 27.40 5.62 -0.13
CA ILE A 464 26.42 5.95 -1.18
C ILE A 464 26.00 7.42 -1.08
N ASN A 465 25.76 7.94 0.13
CA ASN A 465 25.43 9.35 0.35
C ASN A 465 26.57 10.27 -0.11
N LYS A 466 27.83 9.89 0.14
CA LYS A 466 29.01 10.66 -0.33
C LYS A 466 29.16 10.61 -1.85
N LEU A 467 28.81 9.50 -2.49
CA LEU A 467 28.84 9.35 -3.96
C LEU A 467 27.70 10.09 -4.66
N THR A 468 26.51 10.11 -4.05
CA THR A 468 25.29 10.65 -4.68
C THR A 468 25.00 12.09 -4.30
N GLY A 469 25.50 12.57 -3.17
CA GLY A 469 25.19 13.88 -2.59
C GLY A 469 23.82 13.95 -1.92
N MET A 470 23.21 12.81 -1.58
CA MET A 470 21.97 12.75 -0.80
C MET A 470 22.24 12.99 0.70
N PRO A 471 21.36 13.71 1.43
CA PRO A 471 21.50 13.88 2.87
C PRO A 471 21.35 12.52 3.59
N PRO A 472 22.07 12.29 4.70
CA PRO A 472 21.90 11.08 5.49
C PRO A 472 20.45 10.94 5.95
N GLU A 473 19.87 9.75 5.80
CA GLU A 473 18.59 9.42 6.43
C GLU A 473 18.68 9.71 7.94
N ARG A 474 17.65 10.32 8.51
CA ARG A 474 17.63 10.95 9.85
C ARG A 474 17.79 10.00 11.06
N ASN A 475 18.35 8.80 10.91
CA ASN A 475 18.41 7.76 11.94
C ASN A 475 19.84 7.31 12.33
N ALA A 476 20.87 8.12 12.06
CA ALA A 476 22.27 7.76 12.35
C ALA A 476 22.62 7.58 13.85
N ASN A 477 21.72 7.91 14.79
CA ASN A 477 21.96 7.86 16.24
C ASN A 477 21.12 6.79 16.98
N THR A 478 20.61 5.76 16.30
CA THR A 478 19.83 4.68 16.94
C THR A 478 20.43 3.30 16.67
N LEU A 479 20.49 2.45 17.70
CA LEU A 479 20.99 1.05 17.72
C LEU A 479 20.22 0.05 16.80
N LYS A 480 19.35 0.52 15.88
CA LYS A 480 18.63 -0.32 14.91
C LYS A 480 19.24 -0.16 13.52
N ALA A 481 19.39 -1.26 12.77
CA ALA A 481 19.86 -1.25 11.39
C ALA A 481 19.01 -0.28 10.53
N CYS A 482 19.67 0.69 9.88
CA CYS A 482 19.01 1.76 9.14
C CYS A 482 18.41 1.31 7.79
N THR A 483 19.01 0.33 7.11
CA THR A 483 18.57 -0.15 5.78
C THR A 483 17.80 -1.46 5.91
N GLN A 484 16.48 -1.43 5.66
CA GLN A 484 15.58 -2.60 5.76
C GLN A 484 15.18 -3.18 4.38
N THR A 485 15.44 -2.46 3.28
CA THR A 485 15.10 -2.85 1.90
C THR A 485 16.22 -2.48 0.93
N ILE A 486 16.34 -3.19 -0.20
CA ILE A 486 17.31 -2.85 -1.26
C ILE A 486 16.86 -1.58 -1.99
N SER A 487 17.75 -0.59 -2.10
CA SER A 487 17.45 0.70 -2.72
C SER A 487 18.51 1.06 -3.76
N ALA A 488 18.10 1.45 -4.97
CA ALA A 488 19.00 1.83 -6.04
C ALA A 488 18.99 3.34 -6.28
N PHE A 489 20.16 3.97 -6.39
CA PHE A 489 20.34 5.41 -6.53
C PHE A 489 21.10 5.76 -7.79
N ALA A 490 20.52 6.59 -8.65
CA ALA A 490 21.18 7.06 -9.86
C ALA A 490 22.05 8.30 -9.61
N HIS A 491 23.27 8.30 -10.13
CA HIS A 491 24.14 9.47 -10.21
C HIS A 491 24.77 9.57 -11.60
N VAL A 492 24.79 10.77 -12.19
CA VAL A 492 25.36 10.99 -13.52
C VAL A 492 26.67 11.77 -13.38
N LEU A 493 27.76 11.18 -13.87
CA LEU A 493 29.08 11.79 -13.90
C LEU A 493 29.62 11.81 -15.34
N GLY A 494 29.71 13.00 -15.93
CA GLY A 494 30.04 13.15 -17.35
C GLY A 494 28.97 12.49 -18.23
N LYS A 495 29.39 11.56 -19.09
CA LYS A 495 28.50 10.77 -19.98
C LYS A 495 28.06 9.42 -19.38
N LYS A 496 28.50 9.09 -18.15
CA LYS A 496 28.24 7.79 -17.52
C LYS A 496 27.14 7.94 -16.45
N ARG A 497 26.20 6.99 -16.44
CA ARG A 497 25.19 6.85 -15.38
C ARG A 497 25.60 5.71 -14.45
N TYR A 498 25.89 6.08 -13.20
CA TYR A 498 26.17 5.16 -12.10
C TYR A 498 24.88 4.86 -11.36
N VAL A 499 24.69 3.60 -10.99
CA VAL A 499 23.59 3.14 -10.15
C VAL A 499 24.22 2.46 -8.93
N PHE A 500 24.09 3.11 -7.77
CA PHE A 500 24.60 2.59 -6.50
C PHE A 500 23.45 1.90 -5.76
N VAL A 501 23.66 0.65 -5.36
CA VAL A 501 22.62 -0.17 -4.73
C VAL A 501 22.98 -0.34 -3.26
N ASP A 502 22.19 0.28 -2.40
CA ASP A 502 22.27 0.06 -0.96
C ASP A 502 21.54 -1.22 -0.60
N THR A 503 22.16 -2.04 0.23
CA THR A 503 21.59 -3.32 0.65
C THR A 503 21.40 -3.34 2.17
N PRO A 504 20.44 -4.14 2.68
CA PRO A 504 20.38 -4.47 4.10
C PRO A 504 21.69 -5.09 4.62
N GLU A 505 21.74 -5.43 5.90
CA GLU A 505 22.85 -6.25 6.45
C GLU A 505 23.11 -7.45 5.55
N PHE A 506 24.35 -7.71 5.15
CA PHE A 506 24.66 -8.86 4.31
C PHE A 506 24.70 -10.13 5.16
N ASN A 507 23.55 -10.77 5.41
CA ASN A 507 23.40 -11.95 6.27
C ASN A 507 22.52 -13.03 5.62
N PRO A 508 22.35 -14.23 6.21
CA PRO A 508 21.59 -15.31 5.57
C PRO A 508 20.13 -14.96 5.27
N THR A 509 19.50 -14.15 6.12
CA THR A 509 18.10 -13.71 5.98
C THR A 509 17.91 -12.76 4.80
N THR A 510 18.87 -11.89 4.53
CA THR A 510 18.81 -10.87 3.48
C THR A 510 19.54 -11.28 2.19
N LEU A 511 20.41 -12.29 2.25
CA LEU A 511 21.13 -12.84 1.11
C LEU A 511 20.18 -13.28 0.01
N ARG A 512 19.00 -13.80 0.38
CA ARG A 512 17.93 -14.12 -0.56
C ARG A 512 17.50 -12.90 -1.37
N ASP A 513 17.19 -11.80 -0.70
CA ASP A 513 16.69 -10.59 -1.34
C ASP A 513 17.74 -9.99 -2.27
N VAL A 514 19.02 -9.97 -1.83
CA VAL A 514 20.15 -9.52 -2.64
C VAL A 514 20.33 -10.41 -3.87
N SER A 515 20.23 -11.72 -3.71
CA SER A 515 20.37 -12.69 -4.80
C SER A 515 19.25 -12.58 -5.82
N MET A 516 18.01 -12.40 -5.36
CA MET A 516 16.85 -12.19 -6.22
C MET A 516 16.98 -10.87 -7.00
N TRP A 517 17.37 -9.79 -6.34
CA TRP A 517 17.59 -8.50 -6.99
C TRP A 517 18.66 -8.59 -8.08
N LEU A 518 19.78 -9.27 -7.80
CA LEU A 518 20.85 -9.53 -8.76
C LEU A 518 20.39 -10.36 -9.96
N ALA A 519 19.54 -11.36 -9.74
CA ALA A 519 18.97 -12.19 -10.81
C ALA A 519 18.00 -11.39 -11.70
N LEU A 520 17.18 -10.51 -11.11
CA LEU A 520 16.21 -9.67 -11.83
C LEU A 520 16.91 -8.71 -12.80
N ILE A 521 17.94 -7.98 -12.35
CA ILE A 521 18.66 -7.06 -13.24
C ILE A 521 19.39 -7.82 -14.37
N TYR A 522 19.93 -9.01 -14.09
CA TYR A 522 20.63 -9.80 -15.10
C TYR A 522 19.70 -10.32 -16.19
N ARG A 523 18.48 -10.75 -15.82
CA ARG A 523 17.42 -11.13 -16.79
C ARG A 523 17.05 -9.99 -17.74
N ARG A 524 17.25 -8.74 -17.34
CA ARG A 524 17.06 -7.54 -18.18
C ARG A 524 18.31 -7.17 -18.98
N SER A 525 19.26 -8.10 -19.12
CA SER A 525 20.56 -7.87 -19.75
C SER A 525 21.41 -6.78 -19.07
N VAL A 526 21.12 -6.43 -17.80
CA VAL A 526 21.93 -5.52 -17.00
C VAL A 526 22.97 -6.33 -16.25
N LYS A 527 24.24 -6.16 -16.63
CA LYS A 527 25.35 -6.81 -15.95
C LYS A 527 25.83 -5.96 -14.78
N LEU A 528 26.10 -6.60 -13.65
CA LEU A 528 26.74 -5.92 -12.54
C LEU A 528 28.15 -5.46 -12.97
N THR A 529 28.54 -4.28 -12.52
CA THR A 529 29.83 -3.69 -12.89
C THR A 529 30.79 -3.53 -11.73
N GLY A 530 30.33 -3.73 -10.49
CA GLY A 530 31.20 -3.75 -9.31
C GLY A 530 30.46 -4.18 -8.04
N VAL A 531 31.21 -4.73 -7.10
CA VAL A 531 30.75 -4.98 -5.73
C VAL A 531 31.67 -4.23 -4.77
N ILE A 532 31.10 -3.47 -3.85
CA ILE A 532 31.82 -2.85 -2.74
C ILE A 532 31.41 -3.60 -1.48
N TYR A 533 32.37 -4.17 -0.76
CA TYR A 533 32.14 -4.73 0.57
C TYR A 533 32.75 -3.81 1.61
N THR A 534 31.92 -3.33 2.54
CA THR A 534 32.32 -2.38 3.59
C THR A 534 32.50 -3.08 4.93
N TRP A 535 33.50 -2.64 5.70
CA TRP A 535 33.80 -3.15 7.04
C TRP A 535 34.21 -2.01 7.98
N CYS A 536 33.73 -2.02 9.23
CA CYS A 536 34.10 -1.00 10.21
C CYS A 536 35.44 -1.33 10.87
N ILE A 537 36.45 -0.45 10.76
CA ILE A 537 37.78 -0.74 11.35
C ILE A 537 37.78 -0.65 12.88
N SER A 538 36.78 0.04 13.47
CA SER A 538 36.63 0.16 14.92
C SER A 538 36.06 -1.09 15.58
N ASP A 539 35.52 -2.05 14.81
CA ASP A 539 35.06 -3.32 15.35
C ASP A 539 36.23 -4.12 15.93
N ASN A 540 36.10 -4.49 17.21
CA ASN A 540 37.18 -5.13 17.99
C ASN A 540 37.24 -6.65 17.80
N GLU A 541 36.17 -7.27 17.29
CA GLU A 541 36.07 -8.72 17.13
C GLU A 541 35.41 -9.05 15.79
N MET A 542 36.05 -9.92 15.00
CA MET A 542 35.41 -10.59 13.89
C MET A 542 34.80 -11.89 14.39
N SER A 543 33.50 -12.04 14.22
CA SER A 543 32.85 -13.33 14.43
C SER A 543 33.33 -14.33 13.37
N LYS A 544 33.17 -15.63 13.64
CA LYS A 544 33.35 -16.66 12.61
C LYS A 544 32.46 -16.40 11.40
N TRP A 545 31.32 -15.76 11.60
CA TRP A 545 30.39 -15.42 10.54
C TRP A 545 30.94 -14.34 9.61
N ASP A 546 31.61 -13.31 10.15
CA ASP A 546 32.22 -12.25 9.34
C ASP A 546 33.30 -12.79 8.40
N ILE A 547 34.08 -13.76 8.87
CA ILE A 547 35.07 -14.46 8.04
C ILE A 547 34.38 -15.24 6.91
N HIS A 548 33.26 -15.92 7.21
CA HIS A 548 32.48 -16.65 6.19
C HIS A 548 31.80 -15.71 5.19
N ALA A 549 31.40 -14.50 5.59
CA ALA A 549 30.79 -13.54 4.68
C ALA A 549 31.72 -13.16 3.52
N PHE A 550 33.04 -13.07 3.74
CA PHE A 550 34.02 -12.88 2.68
C PHE A 550 34.13 -14.09 1.73
N GLN A 551 34.00 -15.31 2.26
CA GLN A 551 33.97 -16.52 1.41
C GLN A 551 32.70 -16.57 0.55
N ILE A 552 31.53 -16.29 1.15
CA ILE A 552 30.26 -16.22 0.41
C ILE A 552 30.34 -15.14 -0.67
N LEU A 553 30.92 -13.98 -0.37
CA LEU A 553 31.17 -12.94 -1.37
C LEU A 553 32.02 -13.46 -2.53
N ALA A 554 33.10 -14.20 -2.24
CA ALA A 554 33.95 -14.80 -3.27
C ALA A 554 33.17 -15.79 -4.13
N ASP A 555 32.30 -16.61 -3.54
CA ASP A 555 31.48 -17.59 -4.24
C ASP A 555 30.37 -16.93 -5.07
N ILE A 556 29.77 -15.83 -4.59
CA ILE A 556 28.81 -15.02 -5.34
C ILE A 556 29.48 -14.45 -6.58
N CYS A 557 30.70 -13.92 -6.45
CA CYS A 557 31.43 -13.31 -7.55
C CYS A 557 31.98 -14.35 -8.53
N GLY A 558 32.52 -15.45 -8.04
CA GLY A 558 33.31 -16.39 -8.82
C GLY A 558 34.65 -15.83 -9.29
N ARG A 559 35.49 -16.70 -9.85
CA ARG A 559 36.87 -16.35 -10.27
C ARG A 559 36.91 -15.26 -11.35
N ASP A 560 35.90 -15.23 -12.22
CA ASP A 560 35.90 -14.30 -13.35
C ASP A 560 35.58 -12.87 -12.93
N ALA A 561 34.76 -12.64 -11.89
CA ALA A 561 34.30 -11.30 -11.49
C ALA A 561 34.95 -10.75 -10.22
N ILE A 562 35.85 -11.50 -9.58
CA ILE A 562 36.48 -11.13 -8.31
C ILE A 562 37.33 -9.84 -8.41
N ASP A 563 37.86 -9.52 -9.59
CA ASP A 563 38.58 -8.27 -9.88
C ASP A 563 37.67 -7.03 -9.91
N GLN A 564 36.34 -7.23 -9.91
CA GLN A 564 35.32 -6.18 -9.76
C GLN A 564 34.90 -5.97 -8.29
N VAL A 565 35.60 -6.58 -7.33
CA VAL A 565 35.35 -6.39 -5.90
C VAL A 565 36.28 -5.32 -5.33
N ARG A 566 35.70 -4.41 -4.53
CA ARG A 566 36.40 -3.47 -3.66
C ARG A 566 36.10 -3.78 -2.21
N LEU A 567 37.14 -4.03 -1.43
CA LEU A 567 37.06 -4.21 0.01
C LEU A 567 37.40 -2.88 0.66
N VAL A 568 36.48 -2.35 1.45
CA VAL A 568 36.56 -0.97 1.95
C VAL A 568 36.44 -0.98 3.46
N THR A 569 37.38 -0.31 4.13
CA THR A 569 37.30 -0.07 5.57
C THR A 569 36.85 1.36 5.88
N THR A 570 35.95 1.50 6.85
CA THR A 570 35.33 2.77 7.28
C THR A 570 35.64 3.08 8.74
N MET A 571 35.22 4.25 9.24
CA MET A 571 35.37 4.71 10.63
C MET A 571 36.83 4.81 11.12
N TRP A 572 37.73 5.24 10.23
CA TRP A 572 39.15 5.42 10.55
C TRP A 572 39.41 6.54 11.57
N ASP A 573 38.43 7.43 11.77
CA ASP A 573 38.42 8.49 12.77
C ASP A 573 38.10 7.99 14.20
N GLU A 574 37.59 6.76 14.35
CA GLU A 574 37.25 6.16 15.65
C GLU A 574 38.40 5.34 16.27
N VAL A 575 39.52 5.15 15.55
CA VAL A 575 40.66 4.36 16.00
C VAL A 575 41.97 5.12 15.89
N THR A 576 42.95 4.75 16.72
CA THR A 576 44.32 5.28 16.57
C THR A 576 44.96 4.72 15.29
N ALA A 577 45.89 5.48 14.69
CA ALA A 577 46.57 5.07 13.45
C ALA A 577 47.30 3.72 13.59
N GLU A 578 47.87 3.46 14.76
CA GLU A 578 48.56 2.20 15.07
C GLU A 578 47.58 1.02 15.17
N ALA A 579 46.51 1.17 15.98
CA ALA A 579 45.49 0.12 16.13
C ALA A 579 44.78 -0.18 14.81
N GLY A 580 44.41 0.84 14.04
CA GLY A 580 43.78 0.68 12.73
C GLY A 580 44.68 -0.01 11.72
N THR A 581 45.98 0.28 11.71
CA THR A 581 46.95 -0.39 10.81
C THR A 581 47.16 -1.86 11.18
N THR A 582 47.21 -2.18 12.48
CA THR A 582 47.28 -3.57 12.94
C THR A 582 46.04 -4.37 12.51
N ARG A 583 44.83 -3.84 12.77
CA ARG A 583 43.56 -4.49 12.37
C ARG A 583 43.43 -4.64 10.87
N GLU A 584 43.83 -3.64 10.09
CA GLU A 584 43.86 -3.73 8.63
C GLU A 584 44.75 -4.88 8.15
N ASN A 585 45.94 -5.02 8.72
CA ASN A 585 46.87 -6.09 8.35
C ASN A 585 46.31 -7.47 8.70
N GLU A 586 45.63 -7.60 9.83
CA GLU A 586 44.94 -8.83 10.22
C GLU A 586 43.77 -9.15 9.29
N LEU A 587 42.89 -8.19 9.01
CA LEU A 587 41.77 -8.33 8.07
C LEU A 587 42.25 -8.81 6.69
N LYS A 588 43.32 -8.19 6.17
CA LYS A 588 43.94 -8.55 4.88
C LYS A 588 44.49 -9.98 4.88
N LYS A 589 45.10 -10.43 5.98
CA LYS A 589 45.75 -11.75 6.07
C LYS A 589 44.77 -12.88 6.34
N VAL A 590 43.76 -12.65 7.17
CA VAL A 590 42.87 -13.70 7.68
C VAL A 590 41.61 -13.82 6.85
N ALA A 591 40.85 -12.73 6.68
CA ALA A 591 39.50 -12.79 6.12
C ALA A 591 39.46 -12.41 4.64
N MET A 592 40.16 -11.33 4.25
CA MET A 592 40.11 -10.79 2.88
C MET A 592 41.06 -11.51 1.93
N LYS A 593 41.96 -12.36 2.44
CA LYS A 593 43.01 -13.02 1.65
C LYS A 593 42.50 -13.75 0.40
N PRO A 594 41.42 -14.57 0.45
CA PRO A 594 40.91 -15.26 -0.74
C PRO A 594 40.46 -14.31 -1.85
N LEU A 595 39.88 -13.17 -1.47
CA LEU A 595 39.42 -12.15 -2.40
C LEU A 595 40.59 -11.35 -2.98
N LEU A 596 41.56 -10.97 -2.13
CA LEU A 596 42.76 -10.22 -2.54
C LEU A 596 43.65 -11.06 -3.46
N ASP A 597 43.90 -12.33 -3.14
CA ASP A 597 44.66 -13.26 -3.98
C ASP A 597 43.96 -13.48 -5.33
N GLY A 598 42.62 -13.39 -5.37
CA GLY A 598 41.82 -13.45 -6.59
C GLY A 598 41.87 -12.19 -7.46
N GLY A 599 42.32 -11.05 -6.92
CA GLY A 599 42.42 -9.78 -7.65
C GLY A 599 41.44 -8.68 -7.21
N ALA A 600 40.69 -8.90 -6.13
CA ALA A 600 39.95 -7.81 -5.47
C ALA A 600 40.95 -6.75 -4.98
N ARG A 601 40.50 -5.49 -4.89
CA ARG A 601 41.34 -4.41 -4.35
C ARG A 601 40.81 -3.90 -3.03
N TYR A 602 41.72 -3.41 -2.21
CA TYR A 602 41.43 -2.85 -0.91
C TYR A 602 41.59 -1.33 -0.93
N GLU A 603 40.69 -0.61 -0.28
CA GLU A 603 40.72 0.86 -0.16
C GLU A 603 40.28 1.30 1.27
N ARG A 604 40.79 2.45 1.74
CA ARG A 604 40.33 3.09 3.00
C ARG A 604 39.36 4.22 2.67
N LEU A 605 38.24 4.31 3.39
CA LEU A 605 37.28 5.41 3.25
C LEU A 605 37.44 6.42 4.39
N ASN A 606 37.79 7.66 4.05
CA ASN A 606 38.09 8.73 5.01
C ASN A 606 36.95 9.77 5.13
N GLY A 607 35.72 9.37 4.82
CA GLY A 607 34.52 10.19 5.02
C GLY A 607 34.33 11.36 4.05
N THR A 608 35.19 11.53 3.04
CA THR A 608 35.07 12.60 2.03
C THR A 608 34.48 12.08 0.70
N PRO A 609 33.75 12.90 -0.08
CA PRO A 609 33.31 12.53 -1.44
C PRO A 609 34.45 12.06 -2.34
N GLU A 610 35.63 12.68 -2.25
CA GLU A 610 36.82 12.34 -3.03
C GLU A 610 37.30 10.92 -2.71
N SER A 611 37.32 10.56 -1.42
CA SER A 611 37.68 9.20 -0.99
C SER A 611 36.64 8.16 -1.45
N ALA A 612 35.36 8.51 -1.47
CA ALA A 612 34.31 7.63 -1.97
C ALA A 612 34.43 7.40 -3.49
N TRP A 613 34.71 8.45 -4.27
CA TRP A 613 34.95 8.31 -5.71
C TRP A 613 36.29 7.60 -6.02
N ALA A 614 37.27 7.66 -5.13
CA ALA A 614 38.50 6.86 -5.26
C ALA A 614 38.21 5.35 -5.17
N VAL A 615 37.31 4.91 -4.26
CA VAL A 615 36.85 3.51 -4.18
C VAL A 615 36.24 3.05 -5.51
N VAL A 616 35.40 3.88 -6.11
CA VAL A 616 34.71 3.60 -7.38
C VAL A 616 35.66 3.68 -8.59
N LYS A 617 36.85 4.30 -8.43
CA LYS A 617 37.79 4.49 -9.52
C LYS A 617 38.25 3.15 -10.10
N GLY A 618 37.98 2.97 -11.40
CA GLY A 618 38.32 1.75 -12.13
C GLY A 618 37.33 0.60 -11.96
N LEU A 619 36.41 0.64 -10.98
CA LEU A 619 35.18 -0.14 -11.03
C LEU A 619 34.30 0.45 -12.14
N GLY A 620 33.58 -0.39 -12.89
CA GLY A 620 32.72 0.11 -13.97
C GLY A 620 33.27 -0.01 -15.38
N ASN A 621 34.57 -0.34 -15.54
CA ASN A 621 35.23 -0.36 -16.85
C ASN A 621 35.01 -1.67 -17.63
N LYS A 622 34.65 -2.77 -16.95
CA LYS A 622 34.35 -4.07 -17.55
C LYS A 622 33.04 -4.60 -16.95
N LYS A 623 32.10 -5.01 -17.80
CA LYS A 623 30.84 -5.63 -17.39
C LYS A 623 31.03 -7.13 -17.31
N LYS A 624 31.08 -7.68 -16.09
CA LYS A 624 31.26 -9.11 -15.84
C LYS A 624 30.01 -9.68 -15.19
N VAL A 625 29.72 -10.93 -15.50
CA VAL A 625 28.59 -11.65 -14.91
C VAL A 625 29.08 -12.28 -13.62
N LEU A 626 28.36 -12.07 -12.52
CA LEU A 626 28.66 -12.77 -11.27
C LEU A 626 28.34 -14.26 -11.40
N LEU A 627 29.12 -15.14 -10.77
CA LEU A 627 28.84 -16.58 -10.78
C LEU A 627 27.42 -16.89 -10.30
N LEU A 628 26.95 -16.20 -9.25
CA LEU A 628 25.57 -16.36 -8.76
C LEU A 628 24.52 -16.03 -9.84
N GLN A 629 24.72 -14.96 -10.62
CA GLN A 629 23.81 -14.58 -11.70
C GLN A 629 23.81 -15.63 -12.82
N GLU A 630 24.98 -16.17 -13.16
CA GLU A 630 25.11 -17.23 -14.15
C GLU A 630 24.47 -18.55 -13.68
N GLU A 631 24.65 -18.92 -12.41
CA GLU A 631 24.03 -20.12 -11.83
C GLU A 631 22.50 -19.99 -11.78
N MET A 632 21.97 -18.89 -11.24
CA MET A 632 20.53 -18.71 -11.06
C MET A 632 19.77 -18.45 -12.37
N VAL A 633 20.37 -17.73 -13.31
CA VAL A 633 19.69 -17.30 -14.53
C VAL A 633 20.19 -18.04 -15.76
N GLY A 634 21.51 -18.12 -15.95
CA GLY A 634 22.10 -18.80 -17.11
C GLY A 634 21.91 -20.31 -17.08
N LYS A 635 22.03 -20.93 -15.90
CA LYS A 635 21.94 -22.37 -15.68
C LYS A 635 20.65 -22.85 -15.01
N GLY A 636 19.79 -21.92 -14.57
CA GLY A 636 18.51 -22.24 -13.92
C GLY A 636 18.65 -22.98 -12.58
N ILE A 637 19.76 -22.80 -11.87
CA ILE A 637 20.03 -23.45 -10.58
C ILE A 637 19.26 -22.70 -9.49
N ASP A 638 18.47 -23.42 -8.70
CA ASP A 638 17.81 -22.89 -7.51
C ASP A 638 18.81 -22.22 -6.55
N LEU A 639 18.41 -21.11 -5.90
CA LEU A 639 19.28 -20.32 -5.04
C LEU A 639 19.97 -21.19 -3.98
N TRP A 640 19.25 -22.12 -3.36
CA TRP A 640 19.77 -22.99 -2.29
C TRP A 640 20.73 -24.06 -2.83
N LYS A 641 20.79 -24.25 -4.15
CA LYS A 641 21.67 -25.19 -4.85
C LYS A 641 22.86 -24.50 -5.54
N THR A 642 22.97 -23.17 -5.45
CA THR A 642 24.10 -22.40 -5.97
C THR A 642 25.40 -22.70 -5.21
N SER A 643 26.54 -22.42 -5.82
CA SER A 643 27.85 -22.61 -5.17
C SER A 643 27.97 -21.75 -3.91
N ALA A 644 27.44 -20.52 -3.95
CA ALA A 644 27.46 -19.58 -2.83
C ALA A 644 26.68 -20.06 -1.61
N LEU A 645 25.49 -20.66 -1.79
CA LEU A 645 24.68 -21.14 -0.67
C LEU A 645 24.97 -22.59 -0.28
N LYS A 646 25.50 -23.43 -1.17
CA LYS A 646 25.99 -24.78 -0.79
C LYS A 646 27.16 -24.72 0.19
N ALA A 647 28.11 -23.81 -0.05
CA ALA A 647 29.22 -23.57 0.87
C ALA A 647 28.71 -23.13 2.26
N TRP A 648 27.63 -22.34 2.28
CA TRP A 648 26.94 -21.92 3.50
C TRP A 648 26.24 -23.08 4.23
N MET A 649 25.48 -23.92 3.53
CA MET A 649 24.78 -25.06 4.14
C MET A 649 25.73 -26.11 4.73
N ALA A 650 26.97 -26.21 4.22
CA ALA A 650 27.97 -27.13 4.75
C ALA A 650 28.52 -26.72 6.13
N HIS A 651 28.33 -25.46 6.55
CA HIS A 651 28.85 -24.92 7.81
C HIS A 651 27.81 -24.02 8.51
N PRO A 652 26.67 -24.58 8.97
CA PRO A 652 25.66 -23.79 9.64
C PRO A 652 26.24 -23.15 10.92
N PRO A 653 25.91 -21.88 11.22
CA PRO A 653 26.33 -21.28 12.49
C PRO A 653 25.78 -22.13 13.64
N LYS A 654 26.64 -22.50 14.59
CA LYS A 654 26.16 -23.06 15.86
C LYS A 654 25.29 -22.01 16.53
N LYS A 655 24.06 -22.40 16.87
CA LYS A 655 23.07 -21.58 17.58
C LYS A 655 23.66 -20.85 18.79
#